data_AF-A0A7W4GS82-F1
#
_entry.id   AF-A0A7W4GS82-F1
#
_cell.length_a   1.000
_cell.length_b   1.000
_cell.length_c   1.000
_cell.angle_alpha   90.00
_cell.angle_beta   90.00
_cell.angle_gamma   90.00
#
_symmetry.space_group_name_H-M   'P 1'
#
loop_
_entity.id
_entity.type
_entity.pdbx_description
1 polymer ?
#
loop_
_entity_poly.entity_id
_entity_poly.type
_entity_poly.pdbx_seq_one_letter_code
_entity_poly.pdbx_strand_id
1 'polypeptide(L)'
;MRGIYFLWSLPRKKLILRLLICCIFCLIFTRQSVFAESSSLTVQNFSGINITSRSSGSFDVNAKTITANVTAKTSGGWSLYLSTETEDNFLRDEKTGTKIKPISNSNSSYLSSNDYVSWGICTNTNKNNYCDGYDHSPIKGPSAPYLVRKSSEDANNLEVNSNIFIISSPQILSGNYKTKLVYTLINTSAPELASGREINKAIRQAMEETDPNIIEHPETDFPSNKRLNNLKFANEEPANAIKTVKISTSDSEEPAFLSSTKSGNNYTITFWSRATKMYANSDMSYFLSGFTNCDSDLFYYWDKNSISFEKVKNFSHALYRLYHNDNKNFLGLSSEFYYNLRQSDPLILDALIADSNVRANFTFNTTKPVSTREMYKNVDVGDSFRIYGNYLINSSDMTSMFEGVIARCYYGCGNGYTSRPSSDFGRFTTSTNSMYKNSELPSMNFSDATFSSLIDTGSMFEGYKPMVKNPILMPERDNISKLTNMKYMFKNTSVDNSSYSLNLSSFNTENITDMSYLFGSDNINTNYQRKIIFGTHFTTKNVTNMQGMFKNLTLGSEQLFFDSQFNTSMVTNMSEMFMGLINKSPLTLSTFNTEKVTDMSSMFANSTTTSIDITGFKTNHLSNSSEMFRNNKNLTTIFASTDFKNDGINNSADMFTDSTKLQGGSGTAYDANHLDKEYARIDDATNGHPGYFTIKNT
;
A
#
# COMPACT_ATOMS: atom_id res chain seq x y z
N MET A 1 41.13 -0.51 -35.17
CA MET A 1 42.31 -1.40 -35.17
C MET A 1 43.57 -0.84 -34.49
N ARG A 2 43.64 0.41 -34.00
CA ARG A 2 44.80 0.90 -33.20
C ARG A 2 44.75 0.58 -31.69
N GLY A 3 43.62 0.12 -31.16
CA GLY A 3 43.49 -0.24 -29.72
C GLY A 3 43.92 -1.66 -29.34
N ILE A 4 44.08 -2.57 -30.30
CA ILE A 4 44.38 -3.99 -30.03
C ILE A 4 45.85 -4.18 -29.60
N TYR A 5 46.75 -3.31 -30.04
CA TYR A 5 48.17 -3.38 -29.68
C TYR A 5 48.48 -3.02 -28.22
N PHE A 6 47.58 -2.34 -27.51
CA PHE A 6 47.81 -1.98 -26.10
C PHE A 6 47.57 -3.16 -25.14
N LEU A 7 46.65 -4.07 -25.49
CA LEU A 7 46.22 -5.19 -24.65
C LEU A 7 47.28 -6.30 -24.49
N TRP A 8 48.23 -6.41 -25.42
CA TRP A 8 49.30 -7.41 -25.37
C TRP A 8 50.53 -6.99 -24.53
N SER A 9 50.59 -5.74 -24.08
CA SER A 9 51.73 -5.21 -23.29
C SER A 9 51.61 -5.38 -21.77
N LEU A 10 50.47 -5.86 -21.25
CA LEU A 10 50.23 -5.97 -19.80
C LEU A 10 50.66 -7.34 -19.23
N PRO A 11 51.39 -7.39 -18.10
CA PRO A 11 51.93 -8.63 -17.52
C PRO A 11 50.84 -9.61 -17.02
N ARG A 12 51.13 -10.93 -17.13
CA ARG A 12 50.21 -12.08 -16.86
C ARG A 12 49.55 -12.10 -15.47
N LYS A 13 50.01 -11.30 -14.50
CA LYS A 13 49.50 -11.30 -13.11
C LYS A 13 48.21 -10.48 -12.88
N LYS A 14 47.60 -9.90 -13.93
CA LYS A 14 46.32 -9.17 -13.83
C LYS A 14 45.22 -9.79 -14.72
N LEU A 15 44.96 -11.09 -14.56
CA LEU A 15 43.87 -11.79 -15.27
C LEU A 15 42.50 -11.15 -15.00
N ILE A 16 42.27 -10.70 -13.76
CA ILE A 16 41.04 -10.00 -13.34
C ILE A 16 40.87 -8.66 -14.06
N LEU A 17 41.95 -7.89 -14.27
CA LEU A 17 41.90 -6.62 -15.00
C LEU A 17 41.65 -6.82 -16.51
N ARG A 18 42.16 -7.92 -17.10
CA ARG A 18 41.85 -8.29 -18.49
C ARG A 18 40.39 -8.71 -18.64
N LEU A 19 39.83 -9.45 -17.68
CA LEU A 19 38.40 -9.78 -17.64
C LEU A 19 37.54 -8.54 -17.48
N LEU A 20 37.90 -7.60 -16.60
CA LEU A 20 37.18 -6.33 -16.43
C LEU A 20 37.21 -5.47 -17.71
N ILE A 21 38.35 -5.42 -18.40
CA ILE A 21 38.48 -4.68 -19.67
C ILE A 21 37.77 -5.40 -20.83
N CYS A 22 37.68 -6.73 -20.83
CA CYS A 22 36.81 -7.49 -21.75
C CYS A 22 35.32 -7.34 -21.43
N CYS A 23 34.92 -7.24 -20.16
CA CYS A 23 33.55 -6.88 -19.76
C CYS A 23 33.23 -5.47 -20.25
N ILE A 24 34.17 -4.54 -20.14
CA ILE A 24 34.08 -3.19 -20.70
C ILE A 24 34.01 -3.25 -22.23
N PHE A 25 34.79 -4.08 -22.93
CA PHE A 25 34.75 -4.16 -24.40
C PHE A 25 33.53 -4.90 -24.97
N CYS A 26 33.01 -5.93 -24.30
CA CYS A 26 31.79 -6.63 -24.72
C CYS A 26 30.51 -5.87 -24.33
N LEU A 27 30.51 -5.09 -23.25
CA LEU A 27 29.43 -4.12 -22.97
C LEU A 27 29.52 -2.89 -23.89
N ILE A 28 30.73 -2.51 -24.34
CA ILE A 28 30.99 -1.40 -25.28
C ILE A 28 30.81 -1.79 -26.76
N PHE A 29 30.68 -3.07 -27.09
CA PHE A 29 29.94 -3.50 -28.30
C PHE A 29 28.44 -3.70 -27.99
N THR A 30 27.96 -2.76 -27.19
CA THR A 30 26.69 -2.05 -27.26
C THR A 30 25.80 -2.34 -28.46
N ARG A 31 24.52 -2.29 -28.14
CA ARG A 31 23.36 -2.36 -29.02
C ARG A 31 23.18 -3.78 -29.56
N GLN A 32 22.47 -4.58 -28.77
CA GLN A 32 21.34 -5.26 -29.41
C GLN A 32 20.62 -4.15 -30.17
N SER A 33 20.78 -4.16 -31.49
CA SER A 33 19.81 -3.63 -32.41
C SER A 33 18.47 -4.20 -31.94
N VAL A 34 17.80 -3.45 -31.09
CA VAL A 34 16.35 -3.47 -31.00
C VAL A 34 15.95 -3.21 -32.44
N PHE A 35 15.61 -4.27 -33.15
CA PHE A 35 14.76 -4.13 -34.31
C PHE A 35 13.51 -3.47 -33.73
N ALA A 36 13.46 -2.14 -33.75
CA ALA A 36 12.19 -1.46 -33.80
C ALA A 36 11.48 -2.16 -34.96
N GLU A 37 10.39 -2.88 -34.67
CA GLU A 37 9.51 -3.33 -35.74
C GLU A 37 9.26 -2.09 -36.59
N SER A 38 9.77 -2.14 -37.82
CA SER A 38 9.95 -0.95 -38.63
C SER A 38 8.60 -0.28 -38.79
N SER A 39 8.44 0.91 -38.23
CA SER A 39 7.23 1.69 -38.47
C SER A 39 7.10 1.87 -39.97
N SER A 40 5.97 1.50 -40.53
CA SER A 40 5.72 1.55 -41.96
C SER A 40 4.41 2.29 -42.23
N LEU A 41 4.42 3.01 -43.34
CA LEU A 41 3.31 3.81 -43.80
C LEU A 41 3.15 3.51 -45.29
N THR A 42 1.97 3.03 -45.67
CA THR A 42 1.58 2.92 -47.08
C THR A 42 0.36 3.77 -47.32
N VAL A 43 0.33 4.52 -48.43
CA VAL A 43 -0.75 5.48 -48.71
C VAL A 43 -1.30 5.21 -50.11
N GLN A 44 -2.62 5.22 -50.24
CA GLN A 44 -3.28 5.14 -51.54
C GLN A 44 -2.92 6.36 -52.41
N ASN A 45 -2.72 6.14 -53.71
CA ASN A 45 -2.34 7.21 -54.61
C ASN A 45 -3.49 8.22 -54.81
N PHE A 46 -3.21 9.51 -54.62
CA PHE A 46 -4.17 10.58 -54.88
C PHE A 46 -4.12 11.04 -56.34
N SER A 47 -5.05 10.55 -57.16
CA SER A 47 -5.11 10.90 -58.59
C SER A 47 -5.79 12.26 -58.90
N GLY A 48 -6.00 13.11 -57.89
CA GLY A 48 -6.79 14.34 -58.02
C GLY A 48 -8.30 14.14 -57.85
N ILE A 49 -9.03 15.24 -57.94
CA ILE A 49 -10.49 15.32 -57.90
C ILE A 49 -10.98 15.93 -59.23
N ASN A 50 -11.85 15.19 -59.91
CA ASN A 50 -12.46 15.64 -61.15
C ASN A 50 -13.65 16.56 -60.85
N ILE A 51 -13.67 17.74 -61.47
CA ILE A 51 -14.78 18.69 -61.37
C ILE A 51 -15.41 18.81 -62.76
N THR A 52 -16.74 18.77 -62.80
CA THR A 52 -17.53 19.06 -64.00
C THR A 52 -18.30 20.36 -63.80
N SER A 53 -18.07 21.33 -64.67
CA SER A 53 -18.74 22.64 -64.66
C SER A 53 -20.22 22.48 -65.02
N ARG A 54 -21.10 23.10 -64.23
CA ARG A 54 -22.56 23.14 -64.48
C ARG A 54 -23.01 24.58 -64.72
N SER A 55 -24.10 24.73 -65.47
CA SER A 55 -24.68 26.03 -65.83
C SER A 55 -25.60 26.64 -64.76
N SER A 56 -25.93 25.92 -63.69
CA SER A 56 -26.91 26.35 -62.66
C SER A 56 -26.27 26.71 -61.32
N GLY A 57 -26.82 27.74 -60.66
CA GLY A 57 -26.27 28.52 -59.54
C GLY A 57 -26.06 27.84 -58.17
N SER A 58 -25.98 26.51 -58.08
CA SER A 58 -25.74 25.81 -56.81
C SER A 58 -24.27 25.40 -56.65
N PHE A 59 -23.70 25.57 -55.45
CA PHE A 59 -22.39 25.03 -55.10
C PHE A 59 -22.41 23.49 -55.13
N ASP A 60 -21.32 22.88 -55.60
CA ASP A 60 -21.14 21.43 -55.61
C ASP A 60 -19.97 21.03 -54.70
N VAL A 61 -20.10 19.89 -54.00
CA VAL A 61 -19.08 19.39 -53.08
C VAL A 61 -18.60 18.04 -53.61
N ASN A 62 -17.35 18.01 -54.09
CA ASN A 62 -16.72 16.79 -54.58
C ASN A 62 -15.73 16.30 -53.51
N ALA A 63 -15.83 15.03 -53.10
CA ALA A 63 -14.96 14.45 -52.08
C ALA A 63 -14.29 13.17 -52.57
N LYS A 64 -13.08 12.92 -52.08
CA LYS A 64 -12.30 11.72 -52.31
C LYS A 64 -11.58 11.31 -51.04
N THR A 65 -11.81 10.08 -50.62
CA THR A 65 -11.11 9.47 -49.48
C THR A 65 -9.76 8.94 -49.92
N ILE A 66 -8.72 9.25 -49.15
CA ILE A 66 -7.40 8.63 -49.23
C ILE A 66 -7.20 7.81 -47.96
N THR A 67 -6.84 6.55 -48.12
CA THR A 67 -6.49 5.68 -46.99
C THR A 67 -4.97 5.61 -46.83
N ALA A 68 -4.50 5.83 -45.60
CA ALA A 68 -3.15 5.55 -45.15
C ALA A 68 -3.17 4.35 -44.20
N ASN A 69 -2.39 3.32 -44.50
CA ASN A 69 -2.21 2.15 -43.64
C ASN A 69 -0.97 2.35 -42.79
N VAL A 70 -1.17 2.42 -41.47
CA VAL A 70 -0.15 2.69 -40.48
C VAL A 70 0.20 1.41 -39.74
N THR A 71 1.48 1.06 -39.72
CA THR A 71 2.04 0.07 -38.80
C THR A 71 3.10 0.78 -37.95
N ALA A 72 2.92 0.79 -36.64
CA ALA A 72 3.84 1.45 -35.72
C ALA A 72 3.84 0.70 -34.39
N LYS A 73 5.02 0.26 -33.94
CA LYS A 73 5.24 -0.08 -32.53
C LYS A 73 5.79 1.12 -31.81
N THR A 74 5.20 1.49 -30.68
CA THR A 74 5.56 2.73 -30.00
C THR A 74 5.70 2.56 -28.49
N SER A 75 6.66 3.28 -27.91
CA SER A 75 6.76 3.45 -26.47
C SER A 75 6.03 4.72 -26.00
N GLY A 76 6.03 5.80 -26.79
CA GLY A 76 5.49 7.13 -26.43
C GLY A 76 4.45 7.70 -27.39
N GLY A 77 3.88 6.86 -28.25
CA GLY A 77 2.87 7.21 -29.23
C GLY A 77 3.38 7.49 -30.64
N TRP A 78 2.45 7.57 -31.57
CA TRP A 78 2.71 8.01 -32.93
C TRP A 78 1.69 9.04 -33.40
N SER A 79 2.12 9.88 -34.33
CA SER A 79 1.28 10.91 -34.96
C SER A 79 1.42 10.81 -36.47
N LEU A 80 0.29 10.86 -37.17
CA LEU A 80 0.20 10.90 -38.61
C LEU A 80 -0.22 12.30 -39.05
N TYR A 81 0.60 12.92 -39.89
CA TYR A 81 0.38 14.25 -40.43
C TYR A 81 0.16 14.21 -41.94
N LEU A 82 -0.58 15.18 -42.47
CA LEU A 82 -0.84 15.40 -43.89
C LEU A 82 -0.48 16.83 -44.28
N SER A 83 0.27 16.99 -45.36
CA SER A 83 0.60 18.31 -45.95
C SER A 83 0.69 18.22 -47.47
N THR A 84 0.77 19.38 -48.12
CA THR A 84 1.26 19.45 -49.50
C THR A 84 2.79 19.30 -49.55
N GLU A 85 3.33 18.87 -50.70
CA GLU A 85 4.80 18.73 -50.89
C GLU A 85 5.56 20.05 -50.66
N THR A 86 4.92 21.19 -50.92
CA THR A 86 5.51 22.52 -50.77
C THR A 86 4.55 23.46 -50.03
N GLU A 87 5.01 24.66 -49.66
CA GLU A 87 4.17 25.72 -49.09
C GLU A 87 3.10 26.22 -50.07
N ASP A 88 3.27 26.00 -51.39
CA ASP A 88 2.23 26.24 -52.39
C ASP A 88 1.14 25.16 -52.29
N ASN A 89 0.18 25.40 -51.41
CA ASN A 89 -0.90 24.47 -51.08
C ASN A 89 -2.16 24.65 -51.96
N PHE A 90 -1.99 25.09 -53.20
CA PHE A 90 -3.07 25.16 -54.18
C PHE A 90 -3.26 23.81 -54.89
N LEU A 91 -4.51 23.44 -55.20
CA LEU A 91 -4.78 22.45 -56.23
C LEU A 91 -4.67 23.09 -57.60
N ARG A 92 -4.18 22.33 -58.59
CA ARG A 92 -3.98 22.82 -59.96
C ARG A 92 -4.64 21.88 -60.94
N ASP A 93 -5.37 22.43 -61.90
CA ASP A 93 -5.86 21.68 -63.06
C ASP A 93 -4.68 21.30 -63.97
N GLU A 94 -4.65 20.04 -64.42
CA GLU A 94 -3.59 19.50 -65.27
C GLU A 94 -3.42 20.20 -66.62
N LYS A 95 -4.52 20.68 -67.21
CA LYS A 95 -4.51 21.20 -68.59
C LYS A 95 -4.35 22.71 -68.64
N THR A 96 -5.03 23.40 -67.74
CA THR A 96 -5.14 24.87 -67.74
C THR A 96 -4.24 25.54 -66.72
N GLY A 97 -3.76 24.81 -65.71
CA GLY A 97 -3.00 25.37 -64.60
C GLY A 97 -3.84 26.22 -63.63
N THR A 98 -5.16 26.23 -63.79
CA THR A 98 -6.11 26.94 -62.92
C THR A 98 -5.91 26.50 -61.47
N LYS A 99 -5.81 27.46 -60.56
CA LYS A 99 -5.54 27.21 -59.14
C LYS A 99 -6.81 27.25 -58.30
N ILE A 100 -6.94 26.31 -57.36
CA ILE A 100 -7.92 26.35 -56.27
C ILE A 100 -7.15 26.49 -54.96
N LYS A 101 -7.48 27.52 -54.18
CA LYS A 101 -6.83 27.82 -52.90
C LYS A 101 -7.37 26.89 -51.79
N PRO A 102 -6.57 26.61 -50.75
CA PRO A 102 -7.09 25.95 -49.55
C PRO A 102 -8.19 26.81 -48.90
N ILE A 103 -9.09 26.17 -48.14
CA ILE A 103 -10.06 26.90 -47.32
C ILE A 103 -9.34 27.78 -46.28
N SER A 104 -9.86 28.97 -46.02
CA SER A 104 -9.17 29.97 -45.17
C SER A 104 -9.35 29.76 -43.66
N ASN A 105 -10.49 29.23 -43.22
CA ASN A 105 -10.84 29.06 -41.80
C ASN A 105 -11.08 27.59 -41.42
N SER A 106 -10.52 27.20 -40.27
CA SER A 106 -11.01 26.07 -39.47
C SER A 106 -12.14 26.57 -38.55
N ASN A 107 -13.26 25.85 -38.47
CA ASN A 107 -14.38 26.09 -37.52
C ASN A 107 -15.32 27.27 -37.80
N SER A 108 -15.65 27.57 -39.05
CA SER A 108 -16.74 28.51 -39.36
C SER A 108 -18.04 27.78 -39.71
N SER A 109 -19.16 28.20 -39.12
CA SER A 109 -20.50 27.70 -39.44
C SER A 109 -21.03 28.15 -40.81
N TYR A 110 -20.33 29.07 -41.45
CA TYR A 110 -20.62 29.54 -42.80
C TYR A 110 -19.32 29.70 -43.59
N LEU A 111 -19.27 29.13 -44.80
CA LEU A 111 -18.20 29.42 -45.74
C LEU A 111 -18.25 30.92 -46.05
N SER A 112 -17.13 31.63 -45.93
CA SER A 112 -17.09 33.03 -46.33
C SER A 112 -17.32 33.13 -47.84
N SER A 113 -17.75 34.30 -48.34
CA SER A 113 -17.87 34.48 -49.78
C SER A 113 -16.55 34.30 -50.54
N ASN A 114 -15.44 34.41 -49.82
CA ASN A 114 -14.11 34.14 -50.34
C ASN A 114 -13.78 32.64 -50.43
N ASP A 115 -14.52 31.75 -49.78
CA ASP A 115 -14.25 30.30 -49.76
C ASP A 115 -15.07 29.50 -50.79
N TYR A 116 -15.91 30.18 -51.60
CA TYR A 116 -16.80 29.56 -52.60
C TYR A 116 -16.09 28.75 -53.72
N VAL A 117 -14.76 28.82 -53.81
CA VAL A 117 -13.89 27.95 -54.61
C VAL A 117 -12.67 27.59 -53.77
N SER A 118 -12.76 26.49 -53.02
CA SER A 118 -11.69 26.08 -52.10
C SER A 118 -11.61 24.57 -51.93
N TRP A 119 -10.49 24.09 -51.39
CA TRP A 119 -10.28 22.68 -51.05
C TRP A 119 -9.75 22.50 -49.63
N GLY A 120 -9.90 21.30 -49.07
CA GLY A 120 -9.42 20.99 -47.72
C GLY A 120 -9.66 19.54 -47.33
N ILE A 121 -9.53 19.28 -46.02
CA ILE A 121 -9.88 18.00 -45.41
C ILE A 121 -11.15 18.12 -44.59
N CYS A 122 -11.98 17.09 -44.67
CA CYS A 122 -13.27 16.96 -44.00
C CYS A 122 -13.15 15.98 -42.83
N THR A 123 -13.46 16.44 -41.62
CA THR A 123 -13.25 15.66 -40.39
C THR A 123 -14.43 14.74 -40.05
N ASN A 124 -15.60 14.97 -40.64
CA ASN A 124 -16.80 14.16 -40.43
C ASN A 124 -17.58 13.98 -41.74
N THR A 125 -17.75 12.73 -42.19
CA THR A 125 -18.51 12.39 -43.41
C THR A 125 -19.75 11.61 -43.04
N ASN A 126 -20.90 11.99 -43.57
CA ASN A 126 -22.11 11.19 -43.41
C ASN A 126 -22.07 9.91 -44.31
N LYS A 127 -23.08 9.04 -44.18
CA LYS A 127 -23.18 7.77 -44.92
C LYS A 127 -23.10 7.88 -46.45
N ASN A 128 -23.20 9.09 -47.02
CA ASN A 128 -23.17 9.34 -48.45
C ASN A 128 -21.88 10.04 -48.93
N ASN A 129 -20.82 10.07 -48.11
CA ASN A 129 -19.57 10.82 -48.38
C ASN A 129 -19.79 12.33 -48.56
N TYR A 130 -20.92 12.85 -48.07
CA TYR A 130 -21.16 14.28 -48.01
C TYR A 130 -20.52 14.82 -46.73
N CYS A 131 -19.75 15.88 -46.86
CA CYS A 131 -19.29 16.65 -45.71
C CYS A 131 -20.51 17.35 -45.13
N ASP A 132 -21.06 16.78 -44.07
CA ASP A 132 -22.10 17.47 -43.31
C ASP A 132 -21.47 18.76 -42.79
N GLY A 133 -22.24 19.85 -42.83
CA GLY A 133 -21.71 21.17 -42.52
C GLY A 133 -20.95 21.18 -41.19
N TYR A 134 -20.03 22.13 -41.04
CA TYR A 134 -19.34 22.50 -39.80
C TYR A 134 -17.89 21.98 -39.57
N ASP A 135 -17.37 21.06 -40.40
CA ASP A 135 -16.14 20.30 -40.05
C ASP A 135 -15.07 20.24 -41.17
N HIS A 136 -14.55 21.42 -41.55
CA HIS A 136 -13.52 21.56 -42.60
C HIS A 136 -12.22 22.13 -42.03
N SER A 137 -11.08 21.61 -42.50
CA SER A 137 -9.76 22.14 -42.15
C SER A 137 -8.88 22.37 -43.39
N PRO A 138 -8.05 23.43 -43.39
CA PRO A 138 -7.08 23.66 -44.46
C PRO A 138 -6.01 22.56 -44.47
N ILE A 139 -5.68 22.09 -45.67
CA ILE A 139 -4.43 21.36 -45.88
C ILE A 139 -3.34 22.42 -46.19
N LYS A 140 -2.33 22.48 -45.33
CA LYS A 140 -1.24 23.45 -45.39
C LYS A 140 0.04 22.82 -45.94
N GLY A 141 1.05 23.67 -46.15
CA GLY A 141 2.40 23.25 -46.47
C GLY A 141 3.13 22.56 -45.31
N PRO A 142 4.37 22.11 -45.55
CA PRO A 142 5.17 21.34 -44.58
C PRO A 142 5.52 22.14 -43.31
N SER A 143 5.45 23.48 -43.32
CA SER A 143 5.65 24.32 -42.12
C SER A 143 4.55 24.18 -41.06
N ALA A 144 3.35 23.73 -41.43
CA ALA A 144 2.21 23.61 -40.52
C ALA A 144 1.28 22.45 -40.93
N PRO A 145 1.79 21.20 -40.97
CA PRO A 145 1.04 20.07 -41.51
C PRO A 145 -0.20 19.75 -40.65
N TYR A 146 -1.24 19.24 -41.29
CA TYR A 146 -2.50 18.87 -40.64
C TYR A 146 -2.34 17.57 -39.86
N LEU A 147 -2.70 17.55 -38.56
CA LEU A 147 -2.70 16.33 -37.75
C LEU A 147 -3.90 15.45 -38.14
N VAL A 148 -3.63 14.33 -38.81
CA VAL A 148 -4.67 13.37 -39.23
C VAL A 148 -5.11 12.50 -38.07
N ARG A 149 -4.14 11.92 -37.36
CA ARG A 149 -4.40 11.01 -36.23
C ARG A 149 -3.22 11.00 -35.27
N LYS A 150 -3.50 10.86 -33.98
CA LYS A 150 -2.52 10.60 -32.93
C LYS A 150 -2.99 9.40 -32.11
N SER A 151 -2.07 8.55 -31.67
CA SER A 151 -2.37 7.37 -30.84
C SER A 151 -1.25 7.08 -29.85
N SER A 152 -1.59 6.53 -28.68
CA SER A 152 -0.66 5.97 -27.70
C SER A 152 -0.51 4.44 -27.83
N GLU A 153 -1.33 3.81 -28.66
CA GLU A 153 -1.34 2.36 -28.87
C GLU A 153 -0.62 1.99 -30.16
N ASP A 154 -0.02 0.79 -30.17
CA ASP A 154 0.55 0.19 -31.36
C ASP A 154 -0.48 0.15 -32.50
N ALA A 155 -0.01 0.40 -33.72
CA ALA A 155 -0.79 0.23 -34.92
C ALA A 155 -0.28 -0.99 -35.68
N ASN A 156 -1.19 -1.91 -36.03
CA ASN A 156 -0.90 -3.03 -36.91
C ASN A 156 -1.79 -2.95 -38.14
N ASN A 157 -1.24 -2.44 -39.24
CA ASN A 157 -1.97 -2.21 -40.49
C ASN A 157 -3.29 -1.43 -40.29
N LEU A 158 -3.24 -0.40 -39.45
CA LEU A 158 -4.39 0.43 -39.12
C LEU A 158 -4.73 1.35 -40.28
N GLU A 159 -5.94 1.22 -40.81
CA GLU A 159 -6.44 2.11 -41.87
C GLU A 159 -6.86 3.47 -41.29
N VAL A 160 -6.27 4.54 -41.81
CA VAL A 160 -6.56 5.93 -41.45
C VAL A 160 -7.04 6.66 -42.70
N ASN A 161 -8.32 7.00 -42.72
CA ASN A 161 -8.96 7.65 -43.85
C ASN A 161 -8.89 9.18 -43.72
N SER A 162 -8.49 9.85 -44.80
CA SER A 162 -8.52 11.30 -44.95
C SER A 162 -9.46 11.69 -46.08
N ASN A 163 -10.51 12.44 -45.79
CA ASN A 163 -11.52 12.83 -46.78
C ASN A 163 -11.17 14.20 -47.36
N ILE A 164 -10.60 14.21 -48.56
CA ILE A 164 -10.25 15.46 -49.25
C ILE A 164 -11.46 15.93 -50.03
N PHE A 165 -11.84 17.19 -49.88
CA PHE A 165 -12.99 17.76 -50.55
C PHE A 165 -12.63 19.04 -51.31
N ILE A 166 -13.45 19.35 -52.32
CA ILE A 166 -13.46 20.62 -53.04
C ILE A 166 -14.88 21.16 -53.04
N ILE A 167 -15.03 22.44 -52.71
CA ILE A 167 -16.25 23.21 -52.94
C ILE A 167 -16.08 23.95 -54.26
N SER A 168 -16.96 23.68 -55.21
CA SER A 168 -16.97 24.33 -56.53
C SER A 168 -18.19 25.23 -56.73
N SER A 169 -17.94 26.42 -57.27
CA SER A 169 -18.95 27.36 -57.79
C SER A 169 -19.12 27.16 -59.30
N PRO A 170 -20.25 27.57 -59.92
CA PRO A 170 -20.46 27.49 -61.37
C PRO A 170 -19.37 28.15 -62.24
N GLN A 171 -18.50 28.98 -61.64
CA GLN A 171 -17.40 29.67 -62.33
C GLN A 171 -16.10 28.84 -62.46
N ILE A 172 -16.02 27.63 -61.89
CA ILE A 172 -14.85 26.75 -62.06
C ILE A 172 -14.91 26.04 -63.41
N LEU A 173 -13.77 26.03 -64.13
CA LEU A 173 -13.59 25.23 -65.34
C LEU A 173 -13.55 23.73 -65.01
N SER A 174 -14.27 22.92 -65.81
CA SER A 174 -14.17 21.47 -65.77
C SER A 174 -12.70 21.03 -65.90
N GLY A 175 -12.25 20.14 -65.02
CA GLY A 175 -10.84 19.79 -64.94
C GLY A 175 -10.52 18.73 -63.90
N ASN A 176 -9.30 18.22 -63.92
CA ASN A 176 -8.77 17.33 -62.89
C ASN A 176 -7.80 18.10 -62.01
N TYR A 177 -8.23 18.41 -60.80
CA TYR A 177 -7.48 19.23 -59.86
C TYR A 177 -6.66 18.34 -58.94
N LYS A 178 -5.33 18.52 -58.97
CA LYS A 178 -4.41 17.71 -58.16
C LYS A 178 -3.32 18.56 -57.52
N THR A 179 -2.74 17.98 -56.48
CA THR A 179 -1.50 18.41 -55.85
C THR A 179 -0.80 17.16 -55.30
N LYS A 180 0.47 17.27 -54.92
CA LYS A 180 1.16 16.20 -54.22
C LYS A 180 0.93 16.32 -52.73
N LEU A 181 0.50 15.22 -52.15
CA LEU A 181 0.23 15.10 -50.71
C LEU A 181 1.31 14.25 -50.07
N VAL A 182 1.78 14.70 -48.92
CA VAL A 182 2.81 14.03 -48.13
C VAL A 182 2.20 13.66 -46.79
N TYR A 183 2.16 12.36 -46.52
CA TYR A 183 1.88 11.85 -45.20
C TYR A 183 3.19 11.63 -44.44
N THR A 184 3.26 12.12 -43.22
CA THR A 184 4.42 11.94 -42.34
C THR A 184 4.00 11.20 -41.09
N LEU A 185 4.56 10.00 -40.89
CA LEU A 185 4.41 9.24 -39.65
C LEU A 185 5.57 9.57 -38.72
N ILE A 186 5.26 10.10 -37.55
CA ILE A 186 6.24 10.40 -36.50
C ILE A 186 6.00 9.42 -35.35
N ASN A 187 7.05 8.70 -34.96
CA ASN A 187 7.04 7.85 -33.77
C ASN A 187 7.80 8.57 -32.65
N THR A 188 7.25 8.58 -31.45
CA THR A 188 7.77 9.36 -30.32
C THR A 188 8.21 8.40 -29.21
N SER A 189 9.43 8.58 -28.70
CA SER A 189 9.92 7.84 -27.54
C SER A 189 9.18 8.31 -26.29
N ALA A 190 8.72 7.39 -25.42
CA ALA A 190 8.12 7.82 -24.15
C ALA A 190 9.18 8.35 -23.19
N PRO A 191 8.94 9.49 -22.53
CA PRO A 191 9.81 9.95 -21.47
C PRO A 191 9.75 9.00 -20.27
N GLU A 192 10.91 8.74 -19.68
CA GLU A 192 10.99 8.16 -18.34
C GLU A 192 11.09 9.29 -17.32
N LEU A 193 10.17 9.29 -16.36
CA LEU A 193 10.11 10.31 -15.33
C LEU A 193 11.24 10.12 -14.30
N ALA A 194 11.58 11.22 -13.63
CA ALA A 194 12.41 11.22 -12.43
C ALA A 194 11.72 10.45 -11.29
N SER A 195 12.46 10.16 -10.21
CA SER A 195 11.92 9.42 -9.07
C SER A 195 10.75 10.17 -8.39
N GLY A 196 9.94 9.45 -7.63
CA GLY A 196 8.82 10.03 -6.89
C GLY A 196 9.24 11.21 -5.99
N ARG A 197 10.39 11.12 -5.34
CA ARG A 197 10.97 12.22 -4.54
C ARG A 197 11.28 13.46 -5.38
N GLU A 198 11.92 13.29 -6.54
CA GLU A 198 12.24 14.41 -7.44
C GLU A 198 10.98 15.04 -8.03
N ILE A 199 9.96 14.24 -8.34
CA ILE A 199 8.68 14.80 -8.80
C ILE A 199 7.97 15.53 -7.66
N ASN A 200 7.94 14.99 -6.44
CA ASN A 200 7.36 15.67 -5.28
C ASN A 200 8.04 17.04 -5.07
N LYS A 201 9.37 17.06 -5.05
CA LYS A 201 10.19 18.27 -5.02
C LYS A 201 9.82 19.26 -6.14
N ALA A 202 9.69 18.78 -7.37
CA ALA A 202 9.29 19.60 -8.51
C ALA A 202 7.88 20.19 -8.34
N ILE A 203 6.91 19.44 -7.79
CA ILE A 203 5.58 19.95 -7.45
C ILE A 203 5.70 21.07 -6.40
N ARG A 204 6.46 20.86 -5.32
CA ARG A 204 6.68 21.87 -4.27
C ARG A 204 7.28 23.15 -4.83
N GLN A 205 8.30 23.03 -5.68
CA GLN A 205 8.92 24.16 -6.38
C GLN A 205 7.95 24.85 -7.35
N ALA A 206 7.13 24.10 -8.08
CA ALA A 206 6.13 24.65 -8.99
C ALA A 206 5.03 25.40 -8.22
N MET A 207 4.73 24.99 -6.99
CA MET A 207 3.84 25.71 -6.07
C MET A 207 4.56 26.85 -5.30
N GLU A 208 5.65 27.37 -5.86
CA GLU A 208 6.40 28.53 -5.34
C GLU A 208 6.94 28.32 -3.91
N GLU A 209 7.24 27.07 -3.52
CA GLU A 209 7.96 26.81 -2.27
C GLU A 209 9.46 27.06 -2.44
N THR A 210 10.09 27.61 -1.39
CA THR A 210 11.52 27.98 -1.39
C THR A 210 12.28 27.46 -0.17
N ASP A 211 11.60 27.04 0.90
CA ASP A 211 12.26 26.50 2.10
C ASP A 211 12.86 25.11 1.83
N PRO A 212 14.18 24.93 1.91
CA PRO A 212 14.83 23.63 1.71
C PRO A 212 14.33 22.56 2.69
N ASN A 213 13.94 22.94 3.91
CA ASN A 213 13.42 22.02 4.91
C ASN A 213 12.04 21.45 4.53
N ILE A 214 11.39 22.02 3.52
CA ILE A 214 10.09 21.57 2.98
C ILE A 214 10.28 20.94 1.60
N ILE A 215 11.15 21.50 0.76
CA ILE A 215 11.37 21.05 -0.63
C ILE A 215 12.10 19.71 -0.69
N GLU A 216 13.14 19.54 0.13
CA GLU A 216 13.98 18.33 0.11
C GLU A 216 13.43 17.20 0.98
N HIS A 217 12.38 17.50 1.76
CA HIS A 217 11.79 16.62 2.77
C HIS A 217 10.32 16.30 2.43
N PRO A 218 10.07 15.40 1.47
CA PRO A 218 8.71 15.09 1.06
C PRO A 218 7.87 14.42 2.18
N GLU A 219 8.50 13.93 3.24
CA GLU A 219 7.85 13.47 4.48
C GLU A 219 7.18 14.59 5.29
N THR A 220 7.55 15.85 5.05
CA THR A 220 6.98 17.01 5.75
C THR A 220 5.69 17.46 5.08
N ASP A 221 4.77 17.99 5.90
CA ASP A 221 3.55 18.58 5.38
C ASP A 221 3.86 19.82 4.52
N PHE A 222 3.21 19.90 3.37
CA PHE A 222 3.25 21.08 2.52
C PHE A 222 2.47 22.23 3.18
N PRO A 223 2.89 23.51 3.05
CA PRO A 223 2.24 24.64 3.69
C PRO A 223 0.74 24.74 3.39
N SER A 224 -0.06 24.82 4.45
CA SER A 224 -1.54 24.78 4.37
C SER A 224 -2.16 26.00 3.68
N ASN A 225 -1.42 27.11 3.54
CA ASN A 225 -1.85 28.31 2.82
C ASN A 225 -1.84 28.16 1.28
N LYS A 226 -1.29 27.06 0.76
CA LYS A 226 -1.27 26.72 -0.67
C LYS A 226 -2.03 25.42 -0.88
N ARG A 227 -3.01 25.43 -1.79
CA ARG A 227 -3.88 24.27 -2.06
C ARG A 227 -3.54 23.62 -3.39
N LEU A 228 -3.35 22.30 -3.40
CA LEU A 228 -3.16 21.52 -4.62
C LEU A 228 -4.53 21.12 -5.20
N ASN A 229 -4.92 21.75 -6.31
CA ASN A 229 -6.28 21.66 -6.84
C ASN A 229 -6.49 20.46 -7.76
N ASN A 230 -5.69 20.31 -8.82
CA ASN A 230 -5.81 19.19 -9.74
C ASN A 230 -4.45 18.81 -10.32
N LEU A 231 -4.35 17.55 -10.73
CA LEU A 231 -3.29 17.03 -11.58
C LEU A 231 -3.84 16.86 -13.00
N LYS A 232 -3.32 17.62 -13.96
CA LYS A 232 -3.72 17.63 -15.38
C LYS A 232 -2.62 17.09 -16.27
N PHE A 233 -2.98 16.74 -17.49
CA PHE A 233 -2.08 16.24 -18.52
C PHE A 233 -2.26 17.03 -19.82
N ALA A 234 -1.17 17.37 -20.48
CA ALA A 234 -1.17 18.10 -21.75
C ALA A 234 0.00 17.68 -22.65
N ASN A 235 -0.04 18.09 -23.92
CA ASN A 235 1.05 17.83 -24.87
C ASN A 235 2.07 18.99 -24.96
N GLU A 236 1.75 20.12 -24.34
CA GLU A 236 2.51 21.36 -24.38
C GLU A 236 2.30 22.14 -23.08
N GLU A 237 3.13 23.15 -22.88
CA GLU A 237 3.07 24.01 -21.70
C GLU A 237 1.73 24.77 -21.64
N PRO A 238 1.06 24.83 -20.47
CA PRO A 238 -0.17 25.61 -20.35
C PRO A 238 0.12 27.11 -20.51
N ALA A 239 -0.73 27.81 -21.26
CA ALA A 239 -0.53 29.22 -21.67
C ALA A 239 -0.27 30.22 -20.52
N ASN A 240 -0.65 29.88 -19.28
CA ASN A 240 -0.47 30.71 -18.09
C ASN A 240 0.39 30.03 -17.01
N ALA A 241 1.38 29.23 -17.43
CA ALA A 241 2.32 28.60 -16.50
C ALA A 241 3.09 29.65 -15.68
N ILE A 242 3.08 29.53 -14.36
CA ILE A 242 3.86 30.41 -13.47
C ILE A 242 5.26 29.84 -13.19
N LYS A 243 5.39 28.51 -13.18
CA LYS A 243 6.65 27.82 -12.98
C LYS A 243 6.62 26.49 -13.73
N THR A 244 7.71 26.19 -14.41
CA THR A 244 7.90 24.94 -15.16
C THR A 244 9.19 24.27 -14.72
N VAL A 245 9.11 22.95 -14.50
CA VAL A 245 10.22 22.12 -14.01
C VAL A 245 10.32 20.88 -14.90
N LYS A 246 11.54 20.54 -15.35
CA LYS A 246 11.79 19.28 -16.07
C LYS A 246 11.72 18.12 -15.08
N ILE A 247 10.99 17.07 -15.41
CA ILE A 247 10.74 15.90 -14.54
C ILE A 247 11.04 14.57 -15.24
N SER A 248 11.74 14.62 -16.36
CA SER A 248 12.27 13.44 -17.05
C SER A 248 13.71 13.20 -16.65
N THR A 249 14.14 11.93 -16.69
CA THR A 249 15.55 11.57 -16.46
C THR A 249 16.47 12.24 -17.49
N SER A 250 17.77 12.30 -17.19
CA SER A 250 18.78 12.85 -18.12
C SER A 250 18.83 12.09 -19.44
N ASP A 251 18.57 10.79 -19.40
CA ASP A 251 18.75 9.85 -20.51
C ASP A 251 17.49 9.71 -21.36
N SER A 252 16.41 10.38 -20.96
CA SER A 252 15.14 10.41 -21.67
C SER A 252 15.27 11.23 -22.97
N GLU A 253 15.09 10.57 -24.12
CA GLU A 253 15.16 11.23 -25.45
C GLU A 253 14.12 12.34 -25.59
N GLU A 254 12.87 12.04 -25.24
CA GLU A 254 11.81 13.04 -25.12
C GLU A 254 11.78 13.58 -23.70
N PRO A 255 11.70 14.91 -23.50
CA PRO A 255 11.56 15.47 -22.18
C PRO A 255 10.08 15.45 -21.73
N ALA A 256 9.90 15.28 -20.42
CA ALA A 256 8.67 15.58 -19.70
C ALA A 256 8.90 16.71 -18.70
N PHE A 257 7.85 17.51 -18.51
CA PHE A 257 7.82 18.66 -17.63
C PHE A 257 6.57 18.62 -16.74
N LEU A 258 6.60 19.36 -15.64
CA LEU A 258 5.40 19.82 -14.98
C LEU A 258 5.39 21.33 -14.91
N SER A 259 4.21 21.91 -15.03
CA SER A 259 3.97 23.35 -14.90
C SER A 259 2.83 23.60 -13.94
N SER A 260 2.93 24.67 -13.15
CA SER A 260 1.83 25.12 -12.32
C SER A 260 1.08 26.28 -12.96
N THR A 261 -0.24 26.32 -12.78
CA THR A 261 -1.06 27.52 -12.94
C THR A 261 -1.78 27.80 -11.62
N LYS A 262 -2.17 29.06 -11.38
CA LYS A 262 -2.70 29.50 -10.09
C LYS A 262 -3.96 30.33 -10.24
N SER A 263 -4.93 30.10 -9.36
CA SER A 263 -6.12 30.94 -9.17
C SER A 263 -6.33 31.16 -7.66
N GLY A 264 -6.03 32.37 -7.18
CA GLY A 264 -5.93 32.63 -5.74
C GLY A 264 -4.82 31.78 -5.10
N ASN A 265 -5.16 30.98 -4.10
CA ASN A 265 -4.23 30.04 -3.44
C ASN A 265 -4.29 28.61 -4.00
N ASN A 266 -5.09 28.38 -5.05
CA ASN A 266 -5.26 27.07 -5.67
C ASN A 266 -4.26 26.91 -6.82
N TYR A 267 -3.45 25.86 -6.77
CA TYR A 267 -2.49 25.51 -7.81
C TYR A 267 -2.99 24.30 -8.58
N THR A 268 -3.01 24.40 -9.90
CA THR A 268 -3.18 23.26 -10.80
C THR A 268 -1.81 22.86 -11.32
N ILE A 269 -1.45 21.59 -11.19
CA ILE A 269 -0.22 21.04 -11.76
C ILE A 269 -0.56 20.32 -13.05
N THR A 270 0.07 20.72 -14.14
CA THR A 270 -0.06 20.07 -15.45
C THR A 270 1.23 19.36 -15.78
N PHE A 271 1.20 18.03 -15.88
CA PHE A 271 2.27 17.23 -16.45
C PHE A 271 2.15 17.28 -17.97
N TRP A 272 3.26 17.50 -18.69
CA TRP A 272 3.22 17.55 -20.14
C TRP A 272 4.49 17.09 -20.83
N SER A 273 4.30 16.52 -22.02
CA SER A 273 5.35 16.07 -22.95
C SER A 273 4.76 16.01 -24.36
N ARG A 274 5.60 16.04 -25.40
CA ARG A 274 5.12 15.81 -26.77
C ARG A 274 4.64 14.37 -26.98
N ALA A 275 5.20 13.44 -26.21
CA ALA A 275 4.78 12.05 -26.13
C ALA A 275 3.35 11.94 -25.59
N THR A 276 2.59 10.95 -26.07
CA THR A 276 1.22 10.68 -25.61
C THR A 276 1.15 9.84 -24.34
N LYS A 277 2.29 9.28 -23.91
CA LYS A 277 2.43 8.41 -22.75
C LYS A 277 3.76 8.68 -22.07
N MET A 278 3.75 8.77 -20.74
CA MET A 278 4.95 8.89 -19.90
C MET A 278 5.09 7.63 -19.04
N TYR A 279 6.33 7.20 -18.75
CA TYR A 279 6.57 6.10 -17.82
C TYR A 279 7.07 6.63 -16.50
N ALA A 280 6.40 6.24 -15.41
CA ALA A 280 6.93 6.47 -14.07
C ALA A 280 8.27 5.74 -13.89
N ASN A 281 9.11 6.31 -13.04
CA ASN A 281 10.36 5.69 -12.63
C ASN A 281 10.09 4.37 -11.90
N SER A 282 11.08 3.48 -11.87
CA SER A 282 11.02 2.28 -11.01
C SER A 282 10.80 2.61 -9.52
N ASP A 283 11.23 3.79 -9.08
CA ASP A 283 11.04 4.29 -7.72
C ASP A 283 10.11 5.51 -7.70
N MET A 284 8.86 5.29 -7.28
CA MET A 284 7.84 6.32 -7.08
C MET A 284 7.60 6.61 -5.59
N SER A 285 8.59 6.34 -4.74
CA SER A 285 8.50 6.66 -3.33
C SER A 285 8.25 8.15 -3.10
N TYR A 286 7.42 8.48 -2.12
CA TYR A 286 7.05 9.85 -1.73
C TYR A 286 6.39 10.73 -2.81
N PHE A 287 5.95 10.18 -3.95
CA PHE A 287 5.43 10.94 -5.11
C PHE A 287 4.48 12.11 -4.77
N LEU A 288 3.42 11.87 -3.99
CA LEU A 288 2.45 12.87 -3.53
C LEU A 288 2.42 12.96 -2.00
N SER A 289 3.51 12.59 -1.33
CA SER A 289 3.60 12.64 0.11
C SER A 289 3.56 14.08 0.65
N GLY A 290 2.88 14.24 1.80
CA GLY A 290 2.83 15.49 2.57
C GLY A 290 1.90 16.57 2.00
N PHE A 291 1.21 16.34 0.88
CA PHE A 291 0.23 17.30 0.38
C PHE A 291 -1.08 17.20 1.19
N THR A 292 -1.19 18.01 2.25
CA THR A 292 -2.30 17.92 3.20
C THR A 292 -3.52 18.74 2.79
N ASN A 293 -3.32 19.86 2.10
CA ASN A 293 -4.38 20.73 1.60
C ASN A 293 -4.58 20.50 0.08
N CYS A 294 -5.44 19.54 -0.25
CA CYS A 294 -5.79 19.21 -1.64
C CYS A 294 -7.27 19.51 -1.92
N ASP A 295 -7.64 19.51 -3.19
CA ASP A 295 -9.05 19.39 -3.57
C ASP A 295 -9.48 17.92 -3.62
N SER A 296 -10.76 17.65 -3.31
CA SER A 296 -11.32 16.30 -3.37
C SER A 296 -11.27 15.69 -4.78
N ASP A 297 -11.23 16.54 -5.81
CA ASP A 297 -11.14 16.19 -7.22
C ASP A 297 -9.70 16.21 -7.76
N LEU A 298 -8.70 16.03 -6.89
CA LEU A 298 -7.26 16.07 -7.25
C LEU A 298 -6.93 15.21 -8.49
N PHE A 299 -7.52 14.01 -8.55
CA PHE A 299 -7.29 13.01 -9.60
C PHE A 299 -8.33 13.03 -10.73
N TYR A 300 -9.23 14.02 -10.76
CA TYR A 300 -10.34 14.06 -11.74
C TYR A 300 -9.88 14.00 -13.20
N TYR A 301 -8.76 14.64 -13.53
CA TYR A 301 -8.19 14.65 -14.89
C TYR A 301 -7.14 13.57 -15.14
N TRP A 302 -6.98 12.62 -14.23
CA TRP A 302 -6.03 11.53 -14.43
C TRP A 302 -6.60 10.51 -15.41
N ASP A 303 -5.94 10.34 -16.56
CA ASP A 303 -6.35 9.42 -17.62
C ASP A 303 -5.49 8.15 -17.64
N LYS A 304 -5.96 7.10 -18.34
CA LYS A 304 -5.27 5.80 -18.42
C LYS A 304 -3.94 5.84 -19.17
N ASN A 305 -3.71 6.84 -20.00
CA ASN A 305 -2.53 7.03 -20.84
C ASN A 305 -1.56 8.08 -20.25
N SER A 306 -1.93 8.78 -19.18
CA SER A 306 -1.16 9.84 -18.52
C SER A 306 0.25 9.39 -18.12
N ILE A 307 0.35 8.64 -17.02
CA ILE A 307 1.61 8.10 -16.49
C ILE A 307 1.40 6.61 -16.24
N SER A 308 2.15 5.77 -16.97
CA SER A 308 2.13 4.33 -16.77
C SER A 308 3.01 3.93 -15.59
N PHE A 309 2.46 3.06 -14.74
CA PHE A 309 3.15 2.47 -13.59
C PHE A 309 3.69 1.06 -13.84
N GLU A 310 3.67 0.56 -15.09
CA GLU A 310 4.09 -0.81 -15.44
C GLU A 310 5.52 -1.15 -14.98
N LYS A 311 6.41 -0.14 -14.89
CA LYS A 311 7.81 -0.30 -14.47
C LYS A 311 8.05 -0.08 -12.98
N VAL A 312 7.04 0.40 -12.22
CA VAL A 312 7.22 0.80 -10.82
C VAL A 312 7.43 -0.44 -9.95
N LYS A 313 8.49 -0.40 -9.14
CA LYS A 313 8.84 -1.44 -8.16
C LYS A 313 8.71 -0.96 -6.72
N ASN A 314 8.82 0.35 -6.49
CA ASN A 314 8.73 0.95 -5.16
C ASN A 314 7.67 2.05 -5.13
N PHE A 315 6.62 1.86 -4.33
CA PHE A 315 5.62 2.89 -4.01
C PHE A 315 5.69 3.32 -2.54
N SER A 316 6.81 3.06 -1.86
CA SER A 316 6.89 3.38 -0.43
C SER A 316 6.61 4.85 -0.16
N HIS A 317 5.68 5.11 0.75
CA HIS A 317 5.23 6.46 1.11
C HIS A 317 4.66 7.28 -0.07
N ALA A 318 4.31 6.69 -1.21
CA ALA A 318 3.94 7.46 -2.40
C ALA A 318 2.74 8.40 -2.20
N LEU A 319 1.81 8.05 -1.30
CA LEU A 319 0.66 8.87 -0.89
C LEU A 319 0.65 9.08 0.64
N TYR A 320 1.80 8.96 1.30
CA TYR A 320 1.96 9.12 2.74
C TYR A 320 1.55 10.53 3.19
N ARG A 321 0.72 10.65 4.23
CA ARG A 321 0.21 11.95 4.70
C ARG A 321 -0.52 12.77 3.61
N LEU A 322 -1.11 12.10 2.62
CA LEU A 322 -1.94 12.77 1.62
C LEU A 322 -3.32 13.08 2.23
N TYR A 323 -3.74 14.35 2.15
CA TYR A 323 -5.08 14.78 2.55
C TYR A 323 -5.47 14.50 4.03
N HIS A 324 -4.49 14.35 4.92
CA HIS A 324 -4.74 13.85 6.29
C HIS A 324 -5.41 14.84 7.25
N ASN A 325 -5.39 16.14 6.93
CA ASN A 325 -5.99 17.18 7.78
C ASN A 325 -7.53 17.26 7.66
N ASP A 326 -8.14 16.68 6.63
CA ASP A 326 -9.60 16.60 6.52
C ASP A 326 -10.07 15.34 7.25
N ASN A 327 -10.77 15.47 8.38
CA ASN A 327 -11.24 14.30 9.15
C ASN A 327 -12.67 13.86 8.75
N LYS A 328 -13.26 14.47 7.72
CA LYS A 328 -14.67 14.27 7.34
C LYS A 328 -14.80 13.57 5.99
N ASN A 329 -13.96 13.91 5.02
CA ASN A 329 -14.07 13.39 3.64
C ASN A 329 -12.83 12.60 3.23
N PHE A 330 -13.03 11.60 2.37
CA PHE A 330 -11.94 10.84 1.77
C PHE A 330 -11.53 11.46 0.43
N LEU A 331 -10.23 11.51 0.16
CA LEU A 331 -9.72 11.79 -1.18
C LEU A 331 -10.04 10.62 -2.11
N GLY A 332 -10.83 10.91 -3.16
CA GLY A 332 -11.14 9.96 -4.21
C GLY A 332 -10.01 9.84 -5.22
N LEU A 333 -9.57 8.61 -5.50
CA LEU A 333 -8.70 8.32 -6.64
C LEU A 333 -9.58 7.96 -7.85
N SER A 334 -9.20 8.40 -9.06
CA SER A 334 -9.95 8.07 -10.28
C SER A 334 -9.84 6.58 -10.63
N SER A 335 -10.81 6.06 -11.38
CA SER A 335 -10.80 4.69 -11.91
C SER A 335 -9.53 4.38 -12.72
N GLU A 336 -9.05 5.38 -13.45
CA GLU A 336 -7.89 5.38 -14.32
C GLU A 336 -6.60 5.36 -13.50
N PHE A 337 -6.54 6.05 -12.36
CA PHE A 337 -5.41 5.95 -11.43
C PHE A 337 -5.31 4.54 -10.86
N TYR A 338 -6.42 3.96 -10.40
CA TYR A 338 -6.46 2.56 -9.96
C TYR A 338 -6.12 1.57 -11.07
N TYR A 339 -6.49 1.88 -12.32
CA TYR A 339 -6.12 1.05 -13.47
C TYR A 339 -4.61 1.05 -13.68
N ASN A 340 -3.96 2.22 -13.63
CA ASN A 340 -2.50 2.34 -13.76
C ASN A 340 -1.77 1.61 -12.62
N LEU A 341 -2.22 1.75 -11.37
CA LEU A 341 -1.64 1.00 -10.24
C LEU A 341 -1.72 -0.51 -10.44
N ARG A 342 -2.84 -1.02 -10.98
CA ARG A 342 -3.02 -2.44 -11.27
C ARG A 342 -2.07 -2.99 -12.33
N GLN A 343 -1.51 -2.15 -13.21
CA GLN A 343 -0.53 -2.56 -14.21
C GLN A 343 0.89 -2.73 -13.63
N SER A 344 1.12 -2.28 -12.39
CA SER A 344 2.41 -2.42 -11.73
C SER A 344 2.59 -3.80 -11.08
N ASP A 345 3.85 -4.19 -10.92
CA ASP A 345 4.29 -5.40 -10.19
C ASP A 345 5.29 -4.95 -9.10
N PRO A 346 4.80 -4.33 -8.02
CA PRO A 346 5.66 -3.71 -7.01
C PRO A 346 6.30 -4.75 -6.08
N LEU A 347 7.47 -4.39 -5.55
CA LEU A 347 8.18 -5.13 -4.50
C LEU A 347 8.06 -4.45 -3.13
N ILE A 348 7.72 -3.16 -3.10
CA ILE A 348 7.61 -2.37 -1.87
C ILE A 348 6.36 -1.47 -1.95
N LEU A 349 5.44 -1.66 -1.01
CA LEU A 349 4.23 -0.86 -0.79
C LEU A 349 4.21 -0.20 0.59
N ASP A 350 5.39 -0.10 1.22
CA ASP A 350 5.52 0.32 2.61
C ASP A 350 4.97 1.72 2.84
N ALA A 351 4.10 1.89 3.85
CA ALA A 351 3.47 3.15 4.21
C ALA A 351 2.81 3.88 3.03
N LEU A 352 2.37 3.16 1.97
CA LEU A 352 1.82 3.74 0.74
C LEU A 352 0.82 4.87 1.03
N ILE A 353 -0.12 4.61 1.95
CA ILE A 353 -1.15 5.56 2.36
C ILE A 353 -1.14 5.80 3.87
N ALA A 354 -0.03 5.55 4.58
CA ALA A 354 0.00 5.75 6.03
C ALA A 354 -0.28 7.22 6.40
N ASP A 355 -0.95 7.41 7.53
CA ASP A 355 -1.35 8.71 8.06
C ASP A 355 -2.11 9.57 7.03
N SER A 356 -2.90 8.96 6.13
CA SER A 356 -3.61 9.66 5.05
C SER A 356 -5.12 9.52 5.15
N ASN A 357 -5.85 10.41 4.47
CA ASN A 357 -7.30 10.26 4.29
C ASN A 357 -7.65 9.97 2.83
N VAL A 358 -7.12 8.85 2.31
CA VAL A 358 -7.30 8.38 0.93
C VAL A 358 -8.19 7.15 0.91
N ARG A 359 -9.12 7.05 -0.07
CA ARG A 359 -9.92 5.83 -0.24
C ARG A 359 -9.02 4.61 -0.51
N ALA A 360 -9.14 3.61 0.35
CA ALA A 360 -8.20 2.50 0.47
C ALA A 360 -8.48 1.28 -0.47
N ASN A 361 -9.02 1.50 -1.68
CA ASN A 361 -9.46 0.44 -2.59
C ASN A 361 -8.37 -0.01 -3.59
N PHE A 362 -7.20 -0.37 -3.08
CA PHE A 362 -6.06 -0.75 -3.91
C PHE A 362 -6.10 -2.21 -4.37
N THR A 363 -5.76 -2.42 -5.63
CA THR A 363 -5.44 -3.74 -6.19
C THR A 363 -4.11 -3.64 -6.91
N PHE A 364 -3.19 -4.54 -6.58
CA PHE A 364 -1.91 -4.70 -7.26
C PHE A 364 -1.81 -6.14 -7.78
N ASN A 365 -1.13 -6.33 -8.90
CA ASN A 365 -0.86 -7.64 -9.48
C ASN A 365 0.61 -8.01 -9.28
N THR A 366 0.92 -8.49 -8.08
CA THR A 366 2.29 -8.87 -7.69
C THR A 366 2.60 -10.30 -8.11
N THR A 367 3.78 -10.51 -8.69
CA THR A 367 4.28 -11.83 -9.11
C THR A 367 5.33 -12.39 -8.16
N LYS A 368 5.86 -11.54 -7.28
CA LYS A 368 6.90 -11.84 -6.29
C LYS A 368 6.46 -11.39 -4.90
N PRO A 369 7.13 -11.86 -3.83
CA PRO A 369 6.90 -11.34 -2.50
C PRO A 369 7.07 -9.83 -2.45
N VAL A 370 6.14 -9.15 -1.78
CA VAL A 370 6.05 -7.68 -1.70
C VAL A 370 6.07 -7.25 -0.24
N SER A 371 6.72 -6.16 0.12
CA SER A 371 6.59 -5.59 1.48
C SER A 371 5.36 -4.70 1.55
N THR A 372 4.53 -4.87 2.59
CA THR A 372 3.32 -4.06 2.84
C THR A 372 3.35 -3.43 4.23
N ARG A 373 4.55 -3.20 4.77
CA ARG A 373 4.76 -2.66 6.10
C ARG A 373 4.07 -1.30 6.21
N GLU A 374 3.29 -1.09 7.26
CA GLU A 374 2.58 0.18 7.51
C GLU A 374 1.65 0.66 6.38
N MET A 375 1.36 -0.13 5.34
CA MET A 375 0.70 0.34 4.11
C MET A 375 -0.59 1.14 4.36
N TYR A 376 -1.34 0.76 5.41
CA TYR A 376 -2.62 1.36 5.83
C TYR A 376 -2.58 1.97 7.24
N LYS A 377 -1.40 2.25 7.80
CA LYS A 377 -1.27 2.69 9.19
C LYS A 377 -1.98 4.03 9.44
N ASN A 378 -2.76 4.13 10.50
CA ASN A 378 -3.54 5.29 10.93
C ASN A 378 -4.49 5.84 9.84
N VAL A 379 -5.05 4.95 9.02
CA VAL A 379 -6.02 5.33 7.99
C VAL A 379 -7.45 5.11 8.50
N ASP A 380 -8.31 6.12 8.35
CA ASP A 380 -9.76 5.93 8.42
C ASP A 380 -10.21 5.30 7.11
N VAL A 381 -10.96 4.20 7.17
CA VAL A 381 -11.36 3.44 5.99
C VAL A 381 -12.85 3.55 5.65
N GLY A 382 -13.63 4.26 6.49
CA GLY A 382 -15.07 4.45 6.30
C GLY A 382 -15.89 3.16 6.20
N ASP A 383 -17.14 3.27 5.71
CA ASP A 383 -18.11 2.16 5.62
C ASP A 383 -17.86 1.18 4.45
N SER A 384 -17.05 1.55 3.47
CA SER A 384 -16.92 0.83 2.19
C SER A 384 -15.56 0.16 2.01
N PHE A 385 -14.85 -0.10 3.10
CA PHE A 385 -13.50 -0.66 3.05
C PHE A 385 -13.50 -2.09 2.48
N ARG A 386 -12.80 -2.29 1.37
CA ARG A 386 -12.60 -3.61 0.76
C ARG A 386 -11.14 -3.76 0.36
N ILE A 387 -10.48 -4.76 0.92
CA ILE A 387 -9.10 -5.09 0.58
C ILE A 387 -9.10 -6.39 -0.20
N TYR A 388 -8.68 -6.33 -1.46
CA TYR A 388 -8.56 -7.49 -2.32
C TYR A 388 -7.43 -7.30 -3.32
N GLY A 389 -6.82 -8.41 -3.73
CA GLY A 389 -5.66 -8.42 -4.62
C GLY A 389 -4.62 -9.44 -4.15
N ASN A 390 -3.81 -9.92 -5.07
CA ASN A 390 -2.81 -10.94 -4.75
C ASN A 390 -1.62 -10.40 -3.94
N TYR A 391 -1.41 -9.08 -3.88
CA TYR A 391 -0.37 -8.47 -3.04
C TYR A 391 -0.54 -8.76 -1.54
N LEU A 392 -1.78 -8.96 -1.09
CA LEU A 392 -2.07 -9.41 0.28
C LEU A 392 -1.55 -10.83 0.53
N ILE A 393 -1.78 -11.72 -0.44
CA ILE A 393 -1.30 -13.11 -0.41
C ILE A 393 0.23 -13.14 -0.49
N ASN A 394 0.81 -12.28 -1.33
CA ASN A 394 2.24 -12.19 -1.58
C ASN A 394 2.99 -11.32 -0.56
N SER A 395 2.33 -10.79 0.46
CA SER A 395 3.02 -9.92 1.41
C SER A 395 4.06 -10.70 2.23
N SER A 396 5.30 -10.23 2.16
CA SER A 396 6.47 -10.76 2.86
C SER A 396 6.66 -10.16 4.24
N ASP A 397 6.10 -8.96 4.45
CA ASP A 397 6.18 -8.22 5.70
C ASP A 397 4.89 -7.40 5.88
N MET A 398 4.12 -7.76 6.91
CA MET A 398 2.89 -7.10 7.31
C MET A 398 3.07 -6.30 8.60
N THR A 399 4.32 -5.99 8.99
CA THR A 399 4.62 -5.20 10.19
C THR A 399 3.80 -3.90 10.17
N SER A 400 3.01 -3.68 11.22
CA SER A 400 2.17 -2.48 11.39
C SER A 400 1.16 -2.25 10.26
N MET A 401 0.91 -3.24 9.42
CA MET A 401 -0.16 -3.18 8.44
C MET A 401 -1.49 -3.13 9.19
N PHE A 402 -2.32 -2.13 8.88
CA PHE A 402 -3.56 -1.82 9.61
C PHE A 402 -3.41 -1.37 11.07
N GLU A 403 -2.20 -1.00 11.51
CA GLU A 403 -2.04 -0.34 12.81
C GLU A 403 -2.87 0.95 12.84
N GLY A 404 -3.63 1.17 13.92
CA GLY A 404 -4.43 2.39 14.13
C GLY A 404 -5.57 2.62 13.14
N VAL A 405 -5.92 1.63 12.31
CA VAL A 405 -7.03 1.75 11.36
C VAL A 405 -8.36 1.76 12.07
N ILE A 406 -9.26 2.65 11.65
CA ILE A 406 -10.63 2.75 12.18
C ILE A 406 -11.60 2.59 11.00
N ALA A 407 -12.47 1.58 11.07
CA ALA A 407 -13.63 1.47 10.19
C ALA A 407 -14.84 2.15 10.86
N ARG A 408 -15.49 3.04 10.12
CA ARG A 408 -16.83 3.53 10.48
C ARG A 408 -17.83 2.55 9.87
N CYS A 409 -18.84 2.11 10.62
CA CYS A 409 -19.91 1.23 10.11
C CYS A 409 -21.28 1.84 10.47
N TYR A 410 -21.69 2.89 9.77
CA TYR A 410 -22.94 3.61 10.04
C TYR A 410 -24.20 2.76 9.80
N TYR A 411 -24.13 1.72 8.97
CA TYR A 411 -25.27 0.85 8.61
C TYR A 411 -25.13 -0.61 9.10
N GLY A 412 -24.23 -0.85 10.06
CA GLY A 412 -23.94 -2.17 10.61
C GLY A 412 -22.81 -2.87 9.85
N CYS A 413 -21.75 -3.24 10.58
CA CYS A 413 -20.76 -4.15 10.03
C CYS A 413 -21.41 -5.55 9.93
N GLY A 414 -22.00 -5.89 8.78
CA GLY A 414 -22.35 -7.28 8.52
C GLY A 414 -21.12 -8.20 8.71
N ASN A 415 -21.34 -9.51 8.84
CA ASN A 415 -20.29 -10.54 8.96
C ASN A 415 -19.28 -10.61 7.77
N GLY A 416 -19.25 -9.63 6.87
CA GLY A 416 -18.47 -9.64 5.63
C GLY A 416 -17.71 -8.35 5.42
N TYR A 417 -16.52 -8.24 6.00
CA TYR A 417 -15.52 -7.24 5.59
C TYR A 417 -14.07 -7.74 5.63
N THR A 418 -13.81 -8.94 6.17
CA THR A 418 -12.66 -9.75 5.76
C THR A 418 -13.21 -10.97 5.04
N SER A 419 -13.09 -11.02 3.72
CA SER A 419 -13.29 -12.26 2.99
C SER A 419 -12.38 -13.31 3.64
N ARG A 420 -12.91 -14.50 3.95
CA ARG A 420 -12.11 -15.65 4.40
C ARG A 420 -10.88 -15.73 3.48
N PRO A 421 -9.66 -15.52 3.99
CA PRO A 421 -8.47 -15.43 3.15
C PRO A 421 -8.26 -16.75 2.44
N SER A 422 -7.69 -16.72 1.24
CA SER A 422 -7.33 -17.96 0.56
C SER A 422 -6.29 -18.73 1.37
N SER A 423 -6.12 -20.02 1.07
CA SER A 423 -5.12 -20.85 1.75
C SER A 423 -3.68 -20.37 1.55
N ASP A 424 -3.42 -19.52 0.56
CA ASP A 424 -2.10 -18.99 0.27
C ASP A 424 -1.74 -17.74 1.11
N PHE A 425 -2.71 -17.12 1.78
CA PHE A 425 -2.46 -15.92 2.58
C PHE A 425 -1.43 -16.20 3.68
N GLY A 426 -0.46 -15.30 3.84
CA GLY A 426 0.58 -15.43 4.85
C GLY A 426 1.77 -16.32 4.46
N ARG A 427 1.75 -17.01 3.30
CA ARG A 427 2.81 -17.97 2.92
C ARG A 427 4.23 -17.37 2.94
N PHE A 428 4.37 -16.13 2.49
CA PHE A 428 5.66 -15.42 2.44
C PHE A 428 5.90 -14.52 3.65
N THR A 429 4.88 -14.30 4.48
CA THR A 429 4.92 -13.31 5.56
C THR A 429 5.86 -13.76 6.67
N THR A 430 6.85 -12.92 6.96
CA THR A 430 7.86 -13.15 8.02
C THR A 430 7.51 -12.44 9.32
N SER A 431 6.78 -11.32 9.24
CA SER A 431 6.36 -10.54 10.40
C SER A 431 4.93 -10.04 10.24
N THR A 432 4.14 -10.21 11.30
CA THR A 432 2.86 -9.53 11.54
C THR A 432 2.94 -8.63 12.77
N ASN A 433 4.16 -8.21 13.16
CA ASN A 433 4.37 -7.41 14.34
C ASN A 433 3.55 -6.12 14.29
N SER A 434 2.74 -5.87 15.32
CA SER A 434 1.82 -4.72 15.40
C SER A 434 0.78 -4.63 14.28
N MET A 435 0.59 -5.69 13.48
CA MET A 435 -0.47 -5.74 12.46
C MET A 435 -1.83 -5.78 13.14
N TYR A 436 -2.66 -4.74 12.96
CA TYR A 436 -3.93 -4.47 13.69
C TYR A 436 -3.79 -3.85 15.08
N LYS A 437 -2.59 -3.45 15.50
CA LYS A 437 -2.40 -2.76 16.79
C LYS A 437 -3.26 -1.50 16.86
N ASN A 438 -3.97 -1.31 17.97
CA ASN A 438 -4.86 -0.17 18.24
C ASN A 438 -5.94 0.08 17.15
N SER A 439 -6.28 -0.92 16.35
CA SER A 439 -7.27 -0.79 15.29
C SER A 439 -8.69 -1.11 15.77
N GLU A 440 -9.67 -0.50 15.12
CA GLU A 440 -11.10 -0.76 15.29
C GLU A 440 -11.68 -1.27 13.97
N LEU A 441 -11.78 -2.59 13.83
CA LEU A 441 -12.18 -3.25 12.60
C LEU A 441 -13.18 -4.41 12.86
N PRO A 442 -13.89 -4.89 11.82
CA PRO A 442 -14.72 -6.10 11.89
C PRO A 442 -13.91 -7.36 12.20
N SER A 443 -14.56 -8.53 12.30
CA SER A 443 -13.86 -9.78 12.61
C SER A 443 -12.70 -10.09 11.64
N MET A 444 -11.60 -10.58 12.21
CA MET A 444 -10.42 -11.05 11.48
C MET A 444 -10.46 -12.57 11.40
N ASN A 445 -10.65 -13.11 10.20
CA ASN A 445 -10.66 -14.55 9.99
C ASN A 445 -9.37 -14.98 9.27
N PHE A 446 -8.52 -15.75 9.95
CA PHE A 446 -7.31 -16.36 9.40
C PHE A 446 -7.37 -17.90 9.38
N SER A 447 -8.54 -18.53 9.56
CA SER A 447 -8.67 -19.99 9.65
C SER A 447 -7.97 -20.75 8.52
N ASP A 448 -8.00 -20.20 7.29
CA ASP A 448 -7.36 -20.80 6.11
C ASP A 448 -5.90 -20.37 5.87
N ALA A 449 -5.39 -19.36 6.57
CA ALA A 449 -4.08 -18.79 6.29
C ALA A 449 -2.92 -19.78 6.57
N THR A 450 -1.80 -19.60 5.85
CA THR A 450 -0.65 -20.52 5.90
C THR A 450 0.48 -20.08 6.83
N PHE A 451 0.88 -18.81 6.85
CA PHE A 451 1.93 -18.29 7.75
C PHE A 451 3.20 -19.17 7.95
N SER A 452 3.61 -19.95 6.94
CA SER A 452 4.71 -20.94 7.07
C SER A 452 6.12 -20.33 7.10
N SER A 453 6.20 -19.02 6.91
CA SER A 453 7.42 -18.22 7.00
C SER A 453 7.41 -17.28 8.21
N LEU A 454 6.36 -17.30 9.03
CA LEU A 454 6.12 -16.33 10.11
C LEU A 454 7.08 -16.56 11.27
N ILE A 455 7.76 -15.49 11.68
CA ILE A 455 8.79 -15.47 12.72
C ILE A 455 8.37 -14.54 13.87
N ASP A 456 7.69 -13.43 13.57
CA ASP A 456 7.33 -12.39 14.52
C ASP A 456 5.83 -12.07 14.51
N THR A 457 5.14 -12.30 15.63
CA THR A 457 3.74 -11.92 15.88
C THR A 457 3.58 -10.90 17.01
N GLY A 458 4.69 -10.28 17.44
CA GLY A 458 4.70 -9.37 18.59
C GLY A 458 3.68 -8.25 18.43
N SER A 459 2.91 -7.95 19.48
CA SER A 459 1.91 -6.86 19.47
C SER A 459 0.85 -6.90 18.35
N MET A 460 0.69 -7.99 17.58
CA MET A 460 -0.22 -8.04 16.41
C MET A 460 -1.60 -7.43 16.75
N PHE A 461 -2.33 -8.02 17.69
CA PHE A 461 -3.64 -7.52 18.11
C PHE A 461 -3.58 -6.64 19.37
N GLU A 462 -2.44 -6.00 19.65
CA GLU A 462 -2.31 -5.16 20.84
C GLU A 462 -3.33 -4.01 20.79
N GLY A 463 -4.23 -3.90 21.77
CA GLY A 463 -5.25 -2.86 21.81
C GLY A 463 -6.33 -2.97 20.73
N TYR A 464 -6.40 -4.11 20.02
CA TYR A 464 -7.40 -4.35 18.98
C TYR A 464 -8.83 -4.34 19.54
N LYS A 465 -9.71 -3.59 18.87
CA LYS A 465 -11.12 -3.41 19.23
C LYS A 465 -12.03 -3.94 18.12
N PRO A 466 -12.53 -5.17 18.25
CA PRO A 466 -13.43 -5.73 17.27
C PRO A 466 -14.80 -5.06 17.30
N MET A 467 -15.35 -4.80 16.12
CA MET A 467 -16.70 -4.24 15.97
C MET A 467 -17.82 -5.30 16.07
N VAL A 468 -17.45 -6.58 16.28
CA VAL A 468 -18.38 -7.73 16.33
C VAL A 468 -17.99 -8.72 17.43
N LYS A 469 -18.94 -9.59 17.82
CA LYS A 469 -18.80 -10.55 18.93
C LYS A 469 -17.72 -11.63 18.74
N ASN A 470 -17.38 -12.03 17.51
CA ASN A 470 -16.35 -13.06 17.23
C ASN A 470 -15.15 -12.44 16.52
N PRO A 471 -14.11 -12.02 17.25
CA PRO A 471 -13.22 -10.99 16.72
C PRO A 471 -12.04 -11.51 15.92
N ILE A 472 -11.52 -12.69 16.28
CA ILE A 472 -10.25 -13.20 15.78
C ILE A 472 -10.36 -14.73 15.61
N LEU A 473 -10.21 -15.24 14.39
CA LEU A 473 -10.06 -16.67 14.13
C LEU A 473 -8.64 -16.90 13.64
N MET A 474 -7.84 -17.65 14.38
CA MET A 474 -6.45 -17.98 14.03
C MET A 474 -6.40 -19.17 13.05
N PRO A 475 -5.27 -19.38 12.36
CA PRO A 475 -5.09 -20.52 11.45
C PRO A 475 -5.39 -21.86 12.11
N GLU A 476 -6.02 -22.77 11.37
CA GLU A 476 -6.39 -24.11 11.87
C GLU A 476 -5.38 -25.21 11.44
N ARG A 477 -4.43 -24.88 10.56
CA ARG A 477 -3.42 -25.82 10.06
C ARG A 477 -2.13 -25.68 10.86
N ASP A 478 -1.49 -26.78 11.22
CA ASP A 478 -0.21 -26.79 11.94
C ASP A 478 0.96 -26.39 11.03
N ASN A 479 1.14 -25.09 10.81
CA ASN A 479 2.14 -24.55 9.87
C ASN A 479 2.94 -23.36 10.42
N ILE A 480 2.62 -22.86 11.62
CA ILE A 480 3.31 -21.73 12.25
C ILE A 480 4.45 -22.26 13.13
N SER A 481 5.58 -22.61 12.51
CA SER A 481 6.68 -23.35 13.16
C SER A 481 8.00 -22.60 13.34
N LYS A 482 8.09 -21.36 12.85
CA LYS A 482 9.34 -20.57 12.87
C LYS A 482 9.31 -19.40 13.86
N LEU A 483 8.29 -19.32 14.72
CA LEU A 483 8.10 -18.19 15.61
C LEU A 483 9.24 -18.04 16.62
N THR A 484 9.78 -16.84 16.72
CA THR A 484 10.75 -16.46 17.76
C THR A 484 10.25 -15.30 18.63
N ASN A 485 9.18 -14.62 18.22
CA ASN A 485 8.58 -13.53 18.98
C ASN A 485 7.05 -13.59 18.95
N MET A 486 6.42 -13.52 20.13
CA MET A 486 4.96 -13.41 20.28
C MET A 486 4.53 -12.55 21.47
N LYS A 487 5.44 -11.83 22.13
CA LYS A 487 5.09 -10.99 23.28
C LYS A 487 4.04 -9.94 22.89
N TYR A 488 3.15 -9.62 23.81
CA TYR A 488 2.08 -8.64 23.60
C TYR A 488 1.07 -8.97 22.48
N MET A 489 1.11 -10.14 21.82
CA MET A 489 0.32 -10.42 20.62
C MET A 489 -1.18 -10.15 20.80
N PHE A 490 -1.74 -10.39 21.99
CA PHE A 490 -3.14 -10.12 22.33
C PHE A 490 -3.28 -9.16 23.53
N LYS A 491 -2.25 -8.35 23.80
CA LYS A 491 -2.28 -7.42 24.94
C LYS A 491 -3.42 -6.42 24.76
N ASN A 492 -4.20 -6.15 25.80
CA ASN A 492 -5.32 -5.18 25.73
C ASN A 492 -6.36 -5.48 24.62
N THR A 493 -6.43 -6.70 24.07
CA THR A 493 -7.47 -7.06 23.10
C THR A 493 -8.82 -7.19 23.81
N SER A 494 -9.85 -6.47 23.34
CA SER A 494 -11.17 -6.46 23.99
C SER A 494 -12.14 -7.38 23.26
N VAL A 495 -12.62 -8.46 23.90
CA VAL A 495 -13.57 -9.41 23.28
C VAL A 495 -14.85 -9.55 24.09
N ASP A 496 -15.93 -8.84 23.73
CA ASP A 496 -17.21 -8.95 24.44
C ASP A 496 -18.08 -10.12 23.94
N ASN A 497 -17.59 -11.36 24.11
CA ASN A 497 -18.39 -12.56 23.85
C ASN A 497 -18.05 -13.74 24.76
N SER A 498 -19.07 -14.17 25.51
CA SER A 498 -18.97 -15.28 26.44
C SER A 498 -18.65 -16.66 25.87
N SER A 499 -18.98 -16.92 24.59
CA SER A 499 -18.75 -18.21 23.94
C SER A 499 -17.46 -18.25 23.11
N TYR A 500 -16.76 -17.12 22.98
CA TYR A 500 -15.57 -17.05 22.13
C TYR A 500 -14.38 -17.80 22.75
N SER A 501 -13.71 -18.59 21.91
CA SER A 501 -12.44 -19.25 22.24
C SER A 501 -11.33 -18.80 21.31
N LEU A 502 -10.23 -18.29 21.85
CA LEU A 502 -9.00 -18.06 21.11
C LEU A 502 -8.28 -19.40 20.93
N ASN A 503 -8.25 -19.90 19.70
CA ASN A 503 -7.61 -21.17 19.35
C ASN A 503 -6.19 -20.92 18.84
N LEU A 504 -5.18 -21.41 19.56
CA LEU A 504 -3.77 -21.32 19.18
C LEU A 504 -3.16 -22.70 18.84
N SER A 505 -4.00 -23.69 18.49
CA SER A 505 -3.52 -25.06 18.27
C SER A 505 -2.47 -25.20 17.16
N SER A 506 -2.50 -24.30 16.17
CA SER A 506 -1.56 -24.26 15.04
C SER A 506 -0.18 -23.66 15.35
N PHE A 507 0.00 -23.09 16.54
CA PHE A 507 1.23 -22.40 16.94
C PHE A 507 2.23 -23.38 17.53
N ASN A 508 3.39 -23.51 16.91
CA ASN A 508 4.57 -24.11 17.55
C ASN A 508 5.40 -23.00 18.18
N THR A 509 5.49 -23.04 19.51
CA THR A 509 6.16 -22.01 20.33
C THR A 509 7.50 -22.47 20.88
N GLU A 510 8.10 -23.53 20.33
CA GLU A 510 9.33 -24.10 20.88
C GLU A 510 10.53 -23.15 20.91
N ASN A 511 10.57 -22.15 20.01
CA ASN A 511 11.65 -21.17 19.93
C ASN A 511 11.34 -19.85 20.66
N ILE A 512 10.20 -19.77 21.35
CA ILE A 512 9.79 -18.56 22.08
C ILE A 512 10.49 -18.51 23.44
N THR A 513 11.07 -17.36 23.77
CA THR A 513 11.75 -17.11 25.05
C THR A 513 11.04 -16.07 25.93
N ASP A 514 10.12 -15.29 25.36
CA ASP A 514 9.39 -14.21 26.03
C ASP A 514 7.89 -14.27 25.64
N MET A 515 7.03 -14.48 26.64
CA MET A 515 5.57 -14.46 26.53
C MET A 515 4.95 -13.34 27.39
N SER A 516 5.73 -12.28 27.67
CA SER A 516 5.27 -11.17 28.50
C SER A 516 4.00 -10.53 27.93
N TYR A 517 3.01 -10.40 28.80
CA TYR A 517 1.65 -9.88 28.53
C TYR A 517 1.03 -10.43 27.24
N LEU A 518 1.29 -11.71 26.90
CA LEU A 518 0.75 -12.33 25.69
C LEU A 518 -0.77 -12.15 25.58
N PHE A 519 -1.47 -12.31 26.69
CA PHE A 519 -2.93 -12.09 26.81
C PHE A 519 -3.27 -10.98 27.82
N GLY A 520 -2.26 -10.38 28.44
CA GLY A 520 -2.43 -9.46 29.56
C GLY A 520 -3.09 -8.14 29.19
N SER A 521 -3.60 -7.42 30.18
CA SER A 521 -4.15 -6.08 30.00
C SER A 521 -3.64 -5.12 31.07
N ASP A 522 -3.31 -3.89 30.68
CA ASP A 522 -3.06 -2.79 31.62
C ASP A 522 -4.37 -2.13 32.08
N ASN A 523 -5.48 -2.42 31.39
CA ASN A 523 -6.80 -1.91 31.73
C ASN A 523 -7.61 -2.97 32.49
N ILE A 524 -7.99 -2.62 33.73
CA ILE A 524 -8.77 -3.44 34.65
C ILE A 524 -10.23 -3.66 34.21
N ASN A 525 -10.74 -2.88 33.24
CA ASN A 525 -12.15 -2.87 32.86
C ASN A 525 -12.44 -3.49 31.47
N THR A 526 -11.43 -3.94 30.71
CA THR A 526 -11.61 -4.17 29.25
C THR A 526 -11.11 -5.50 28.69
N ASN A 527 -10.82 -6.52 29.50
CA ASN A 527 -10.38 -7.80 28.95
C ASN A 527 -11.26 -8.99 29.36
N TYR A 528 -12.07 -9.46 28.40
CA TYR A 528 -12.99 -10.58 28.51
C TYR A 528 -12.56 -11.73 27.59
N GLN A 529 -11.35 -12.25 27.73
CA GLN A 529 -11.00 -13.48 27.03
C GLN A 529 -11.56 -14.69 27.77
N ARG A 530 -12.58 -15.34 27.19
CA ARG A 530 -13.29 -16.41 27.90
C ARG A 530 -12.50 -17.70 27.85
N LYS A 531 -12.17 -18.26 26.68
CA LYS A 531 -11.42 -19.53 26.59
C LYS A 531 -10.16 -19.40 25.73
N ILE A 532 -9.03 -19.93 26.20
CA ILE A 532 -7.81 -20.08 25.39
C ILE A 532 -7.58 -21.57 25.16
N ILE A 533 -7.33 -21.97 23.91
CA ILE A 533 -7.04 -23.35 23.53
C ILE A 533 -5.60 -23.41 23.04
N PHE A 534 -4.79 -24.21 23.72
CA PHE A 534 -3.42 -24.52 23.34
C PHE A 534 -3.38 -25.85 22.58
N GLY A 535 -2.51 -25.96 21.57
CA GLY A 535 -2.28 -27.21 20.84
C GLY A 535 -1.09 -27.99 21.37
N THR A 536 -0.88 -29.19 20.84
CA THR A 536 0.21 -30.09 21.27
C THR A 536 1.61 -29.53 21.01
N HIS A 537 1.75 -28.54 20.13
CA HIS A 537 3.02 -27.87 19.82
C HIS A 537 3.19 -26.53 20.55
N PHE A 538 2.17 -26.10 21.32
CA PHE A 538 2.26 -24.92 22.16
C PHE A 538 2.98 -25.30 23.46
N THR A 539 4.30 -25.14 23.48
CA THR A 539 5.16 -25.42 24.64
C THR A 539 5.77 -24.15 25.22
N THR A 540 6.00 -24.13 26.53
CA THR A 540 6.70 -23.04 27.23
C THR A 540 8.10 -23.41 27.71
N LYS A 541 8.63 -24.58 27.29
CA LYS A 541 9.91 -25.15 27.79
C LYS A 541 11.13 -24.22 27.71
N ASN A 542 11.15 -23.29 26.74
CA ASN A 542 12.24 -22.35 26.51
C ASN A 542 11.90 -20.91 26.96
N VAL A 543 10.71 -20.68 27.50
CA VAL A 543 10.26 -19.36 27.95
C VAL A 543 10.96 -18.99 29.25
N THR A 544 11.54 -17.80 29.28
CA THR A 544 12.27 -17.24 30.44
C THR A 544 11.51 -16.09 31.10
N ASN A 545 10.61 -15.43 30.37
CA ASN A 545 9.79 -14.31 30.85
C ASN A 545 8.29 -14.56 30.60
N MET A 546 7.50 -14.59 31.68
CA MET A 546 6.04 -14.69 31.67
C MET A 546 5.36 -13.51 32.37
N GLN A 547 6.07 -12.37 32.50
CA GLN A 547 5.55 -11.17 33.15
C GLN A 547 4.17 -10.81 32.59
N GLY A 548 3.17 -10.66 33.46
CA GLY A 548 1.84 -10.18 33.09
C GLY A 548 1.09 -11.05 32.08
N MET A 549 1.52 -12.29 31.79
CA MET A 549 0.98 -13.12 30.70
C MET A 549 -0.56 -13.24 30.73
N PHE A 550 -1.15 -13.33 31.92
CA PHE A 550 -2.60 -13.43 32.15
C PHE A 550 -3.16 -12.27 33.00
N LYS A 551 -2.44 -11.14 33.06
CA LYS A 551 -2.84 -9.96 33.85
C LYS A 551 -4.22 -9.44 33.42
N ASN A 552 -5.09 -9.15 34.39
CA ASN A 552 -6.43 -8.58 34.23
C ASN A 552 -7.33 -9.37 33.28
N LEU A 553 -7.12 -10.69 33.13
CA LEU A 553 -8.01 -11.55 32.36
C LEU A 553 -9.28 -11.93 33.13
N THR A 554 -10.41 -11.98 32.42
CA THR A 554 -11.68 -12.49 32.96
C THR A 554 -12.01 -13.87 32.36
N LEU A 555 -11.81 -14.92 33.15
CA LEU A 555 -12.08 -16.31 32.76
C LEU A 555 -13.39 -16.82 33.38
N GLY A 556 -14.12 -17.65 32.62
CA GLY A 556 -15.25 -18.46 33.09
C GLY A 556 -14.79 -19.76 33.75
N SER A 557 -15.75 -20.61 34.16
CA SER A 557 -15.54 -21.71 35.13
C SER A 557 -14.71 -22.91 34.66
N GLU A 558 -14.21 -22.98 33.42
CA GLU A 558 -13.48 -24.14 32.87
C GLU A 558 -12.46 -23.73 31.78
N GLN A 559 -11.72 -22.63 31.98
CA GLN A 559 -11.16 -21.91 30.82
C GLN A 559 -9.65 -21.69 30.80
N LEU A 560 -8.91 -22.14 31.82
CA LEU A 560 -7.45 -22.17 31.82
C LEU A 560 -6.95 -23.46 32.47
N PHE A 561 -6.39 -24.35 31.65
CA PHE A 561 -5.80 -25.61 32.07
C PHE A 561 -4.35 -25.64 31.61
N PHE A 562 -3.44 -25.99 32.52
CA PHE A 562 -2.02 -26.14 32.25
C PHE A 562 -1.68 -27.64 32.24
N ASP A 563 -1.41 -28.18 31.06
CA ASP A 563 -0.96 -29.56 30.91
C ASP A 563 0.57 -29.66 30.94
N SER A 564 1.12 -30.82 30.61
CA SER A 564 2.56 -31.06 30.60
C SER A 564 3.34 -30.25 29.56
N GLN A 565 2.68 -29.64 28.57
CA GLN A 565 3.33 -28.77 27.59
C GLN A 565 3.64 -27.38 28.18
N PHE A 566 2.93 -26.99 29.25
CA PHE A 566 3.16 -25.74 29.97
C PHE A 566 4.32 -25.86 30.98
N ASN A 567 5.53 -26.11 30.48
CA ASN A 567 6.74 -26.26 31.28
C ASN A 567 7.36 -24.91 31.67
N THR A 568 7.33 -24.58 32.96
CA THR A 568 7.88 -23.32 33.51
C THR A 568 9.30 -23.39 34.06
N SER A 569 10.01 -24.52 33.90
CA SER A 569 11.33 -24.76 34.51
C SER A 569 12.46 -23.82 34.08
N MET A 570 12.29 -23.07 32.99
CA MET A 570 13.24 -22.05 32.52
C MET A 570 12.81 -20.61 32.86
N VAL A 571 11.61 -20.43 33.41
CA VAL A 571 11.06 -19.10 33.71
C VAL A 571 11.80 -18.48 34.88
N THR A 572 12.20 -17.22 34.72
CA THR A 572 12.91 -16.43 35.72
C THR A 572 12.08 -15.26 36.25
N ASN A 573 11.10 -14.79 35.46
CA ASN A 573 10.21 -13.68 35.80
C ASN A 573 8.74 -14.09 35.61
N MET A 574 7.96 -14.07 36.71
CA MET A 574 6.51 -14.27 36.75
C MET A 574 5.78 -13.08 37.39
N SER A 575 6.42 -11.90 37.46
CA SER A 575 5.80 -10.69 38.01
C SER A 575 4.48 -10.38 37.29
N GLU A 576 3.47 -9.98 38.06
CA GLU A 576 2.13 -9.67 37.59
C GLU A 576 1.40 -10.77 36.79
N MET A 577 1.92 -12.01 36.70
CA MET A 577 1.43 -13.02 35.75
C MET A 577 -0.08 -13.25 35.82
N PHE A 578 -0.68 -13.22 37.01
CA PHE A 578 -2.11 -13.35 37.27
C PHE A 578 -2.68 -12.14 38.04
N MET A 579 -2.00 -10.99 38.01
CA MET A 579 -2.48 -9.77 38.67
C MET A 579 -3.86 -9.39 38.12
N GLY A 580 -4.84 -9.19 38.98
CA GLY A 580 -6.20 -8.80 38.60
C GLY A 580 -6.98 -9.91 37.89
N LEU A 581 -6.51 -11.17 37.92
CA LEU A 581 -7.21 -12.28 37.30
C LEU A 581 -8.59 -12.47 37.94
N ILE A 582 -9.64 -12.36 37.13
CA ILE A 582 -11.02 -12.67 37.52
C ILE A 582 -11.29 -14.12 37.14
N ASN A 583 -11.28 -15.02 38.14
CA ASN A 583 -11.55 -16.45 37.98
C ASN A 583 -12.57 -16.90 39.04
N LYS A 584 -13.53 -17.75 38.63
CA LYS A 584 -14.56 -18.32 39.51
C LYS A 584 -14.19 -19.68 40.10
N SER A 585 -13.18 -20.34 39.55
CA SER A 585 -12.71 -21.66 39.98
C SER A 585 -11.38 -21.53 40.73
N PRO A 586 -11.04 -22.49 41.62
CA PRO A 586 -9.70 -22.58 42.22
C PRO A 586 -8.59 -22.52 41.17
N LEU A 587 -7.56 -21.71 41.41
CA LEU A 587 -6.41 -21.61 40.51
C LEU A 587 -5.40 -22.71 40.86
N THR A 588 -5.28 -23.73 40.01
CA THR A 588 -4.37 -24.87 40.24
C THR A 588 -3.09 -24.73 39.43
N LEU A 589 -1.95 -24.59 40.13
CA LEU A 589 -0.62 -24.37 39.55
C LEU A 589 0.40 -25.42 40.05
N SER A 590 -0.06 -26.58 40.52
CA SER A 590 0.80 -27.63 41.07
C SER A 590 1.83 -28.19 40.08
N THR A 591 1.63 -28.00 38.77
CA THR A 591 2.55 -28.41 37.71
C THR A 591 3.68 -27.41 37.45
N PHE A 592 3.62 -26.21 38.02
CA PHE A 592 4.61 -25.17 37.78
C PHE A 592 5.92 -25.51 38.49
N ASN A 593 7.04 -25.46 37.76
CA ASN A 593 8.37 -25.48 38.34
C ASN A 593 8.90 -24.06 38.44
N THR A 594 8.95 -23.53 39.66
CA THR A 594 9.41 -22.15 39.91
C THR A 594 10.85 -22.06 40.42
N GLU A 595 11.64 -23.15 40.34
CA GLU A 595 12.97 -23.23 40.96
C GLU A 595 13.93 -22.14 40.50
N LYS A 596 13.79 -21.64 39.26
CA LYS A 596 14.60 -20.56 38.69
C LYS A 596 13.95 -19.17 38.77
N VAL A 597 12.72 -19.07 39.28
CA VAL A 597 11.99 -17.80 39.33
C VAL A 597 12.60 -16.91 40.40
N THR A 598 12.95 -15.68 40.02
CA THR A 598 13.55 -14.67 40.91
C THR A 598 12.58 -13.55 41.28
N ASP A 599 11.53 -13.35 40.49
CA ASP A 599 10.53 -12.30 40.66
C ASP A 599 9.09 -12.84 40.47
N MET A 600 8.29 -12.74 41.52
CA MET A 600 6.84 -13.00 41.57
C MET A 600 6.09 -11.79 42.16
N SER A 601 6.66 -10.59 42.05
CA SER A 601 6.02 -9.36 42.53
C SER A 601 4.63 -9.19 41.89
N SER A 602 3.65 -8.87 42.73
CA SER A 602 2.24 -8.71 42.33
C SER A 602 1.63 -9.90 41.58
N MET A 603 2.22 -11.10 41.63
CA MET A 603 1.82 -12.23 40.76
C MET A 603 0.31 -12.55 40.84
N PHE A 604 -0.29 -12.48 42.03
CA PHE A 604 -1.72 -12.70 42.26
C PHE A 604 -2.42 -11.46 42.83
N ALA A 605 -1.81 -10.27 42.77
CA ALA A 605 -2.40 -9.07 43.36
C ALA A 605 -3.76 -8.76 42.71
N ASN A 606 -4.78 -8.43 43.50
CA ASN A 606 -6.14 -8.10 43.04
C ASN A 606 -6.92 -9.23 42.32
N SER A 607 -6.50 -10.49 42.44
CA SER A 607 -7.25 -11.61 41.88
C SER A 607 -8.55 -11.88 42.66
N THR A 608 -9.58 -12.41 41.98
CA THR A 608 -10.88 -12.75 42.59
C THR A 608 -11.03 -14.21 42.97
N THR A 609 -9.98 -15.03 42.79
CA THR A 609 -9.98 -16.45 43.12
C THR A 609 -10.22 -16.70 44.61
N THR A 610 -10.91 -17.79 44.94
CA THR A 610 -11.17 -18.21 46.33
C THR A 610 -10.05 -19.07 46.92
N SER A 611 -9.33 -19.82 46.08
CA SER A 611 -8.17 -20.60 46.50
C SER A 611 -7.13 -20.72 45.40
N ILE A 612 -5.86 -20.80 45.81
CA ILE A 612 -4.71 -20.94 44.92
C ILE A 612 -3.90 -22.15 45.37
N ASP A 613 -3.60 -23.06 44.46
CA ASP A 613 -2.74 -24.21 44.70
C ASP A 613 -1.36 -24.00 44.06
N ILE A 614 -0.38 -23.70 44.91
CA ILE A 614 1.04 -23.51 44.59
C ILE A 614 1.92 -24.65 45.11
N THR A 615 1.37 -25.86 45.30
CA THR A 615 2.12 -27.01 45.86
C THR A 615 3.40 -27.38 45.10
N GLY A 616 3.47 -27.07 43.79
CA GLY A 616 4.67 -27.27 42.96
C GLY A 616 5.74 -26.19 43.08
N PHE A 617 5.46 -25.08 43.78
CA PHE A 617 6.37 -23.94 43.83
C PHE A 617 7.60 -24.25 44.68
N LYS A 618 8.77 -24.12 44.05
CA LYS A 618 10.10 -24.19 44.66
C LYS A 618 10.69 -22.78 44.62
N THR A 619 10.87 -22.13 45.76
CA THR A 619 11.18 -20.69 45.82
C THR A 619 12.59 -20.39 46.33
N ASN A 620 13.52 -21.33 46.24
CA ASN A 620 14.91 -21.18 46.73
C ASN A 620 15.66 -19.99 46.12
N HIS A 621 15.28 -19.53 44.91
CA HIS A 621 15.88 -18.38 44.23
C HIS A 621 14.96 -17.16 44.17
N LEU A 622 13.78 -17.21 44.80
CA LEU A 622 12.81 -16.13 44.78
C LEU A 622 13.33 -14.96 45.62
N SER A 623 13.62 -13.83 44.96
CA SER A 623 14.16 -12.65 45.62
C SER A 623 13.10 -11.56 45.86
N ASN A 624 12.10 -11.48 44.98
CA ASN A 624 11.05 -10.47 45.04
C ASN A 624 9.66 -11.11 44.96
N SER A 625 8.86 -10.85 45.98
CA SER A 625 7.46 -11.27 46.10
C SER A 625 6.61 -10.18 46.75
N SER A 626 7.03 -8.92 46.59
CA SER A 626 6.25 -7.77 47.03
C SER A 626 4.85 -7.82 46.43
N GLU A 627 3.84 -7.54 47.22
CA GLU A 627 2.44 -7.49 46.81
C GLU A 627 1.90 -8.81 46.20
N MET A 628 2.61 -9.94 46.32
CA MET A 628 2.29 -11.18 45.60
C MET A 628 0.84 -11.63 45.79
N PHE A 629 0.27 -11.48 46.98
CA PHE A 629 -1.12 -11.79 47.30
C PHE A 629 -1.92 -10.56 47.76
N ARG A 630 -1.52 -9.35 47.38
CA ARG A 630 -2.18 -8.11 47.82
C ARG A 630 -3.63 -8.01 47.30
N ASN A 631 -4.52 -7.49 48.14
CA ASN A 631 -5.91 -7.15 47.81
C ASN A 631 -6.74 -8.32 47.23
N ASN A 632 -6.46 -9.56 47.67
CA ASN A 632 -7.23 -10.74 47.30
C ASN A 632 -8.42 -10.94 48.25
N LYS A 633 -9.43 -10.07 48.14
CA LYS A 633 -10.59 -10.01 49.06
C LYS A 633 -11.47 -11.27 49.12
N ASN A 634 -11.28 -12.21 48.21
CA ASN A 634 -12.01 -13.48 48.16
C ASN A 634 -11.16 -14.70 48.49
N LEU A 635 -9.83 -14.55 48.56
CA LEU A 635 -8.90 -15.64 48.80
C LEU A 635 -9.01 -16.11 50.24
N THR A 636 -9.42 -17.36 50.44
CA THR A 636 -9.52 -17.97 51.76
C THR A 636 -8.37 -18.92 52.03
N THR A 637 -7.80 -19.53 50.99
CA THR A 637 -6.84 -20.63 51.16
C THR A 637 -5.75 -20.60 50.10
N ILE A 638 -4.50 -20.71 50.55
CA ILE A 638 -3.34 -20.94 49.69
C ILE A 638 -2.80 -22.33 50.02
N PHE A 639 -2.84 -23.26 49.07
CA PHE A 639 -2.25 -24.58 49.24
C PHE A 639 -0.78 -24.55 48.83
N ALA A 640 0.11 -25.05 49.68
CA ALA A 640 1.54 -25.14 49.40
C ALA A 640 2.12 -26.47 49.91
N SER A 641 3.35 -26.77 49.50
CA SER A 641 4.15 -27.86 50.04
C SER A 641 5.31 -27.29 50.87
N THR A 642 6.07 -28.19 51.51
CA THR A 642 7.29 -27.81 52.24
C THR A 642 8.43 -27.32 51.34
N ASP A 643 8.28 -27.42 50.01
CA ASP A 643 9.24 -26.92 49.03
C ASP A 643 9.17 -25.39 48.86
N PHE A 644 8.10 -24.75 49.33
CA PHE A 644 8.04 -23.29 49.40
C PHE A 644 8.95 -22.80 50.54
N LYS A 645 10.02 -22.09 50.17
CA LYS A 645 11.00 -21.47 51.08
C LYS A 645 10.89 -19.94 51.03
N ASN A 646 10.81 -19.31 52.20
CA ASN A 646 10.66 -17.85 52.33
C ASN A 646 11.93 -17.14 52.83
N ASP A 647 12.96 -17.88 53.24
CA ASP A 647 14.22 -17.36 53.76
C ASP A 647 14.99 -16.51 52.72
N GLY A 648 15.03 -16.95 51.46
CA GLY A 648 15.71 -16.26 50.34
C GLY A 648 15.02 -15.00 49.80
N ILE A 649 13.80 -14.67 50.26
CA ILE A 649 13.03 -13.53 49.77
C ILE A 649 13.58 -12.23 50.36
N ASN A 650 14.05 -11.31 49.51
CA ASN A 650 14.63 -10.02 49.93
C ASN A 650 13.57 -8.91 50.01
N ASN A 651 12.58 -8.93 49.12
CA ASN A 651 11.48 -7.97 49.11
C ASN A 651 10.15 -8.72 49.18
N SER A 652 9.45 -8.54 50.31
CA SER A 652 8.13 -9.09 50.58
C SER A 652 7.15 -8.01 51.05
N ALA A 653 7.42 -6.74 50.70
CA ALA A 653 6.57 -5.63 51.11
C ALA A 653 5.12 -5.87 50.66
N ASP A 654 4.17 -5.63 51.56
CA ASP A 654 2.73 -5.70 51.30
C ASP A 654 2.22 -7.03 50.70
N MET A 655 2.94 -8.14 50.91
CA MET A 655 2.63 -9.44 50.31
C MET A 655 1.17 -9.86 50.53
N PHE A 656 0.63 -9.66 51.74
CA PHE A 656 -0.73 -10.07 52.09
C PHE A 656 -1.71 -8.91 52.33
N THR A 657 -1.27 -7.65 52.14
CA THR A 657 -2.07 -6.45 52.43
C THR A 657 -3.47 -6.55 51.81
N ASP A 658 -4.52 -6.33 52.62
CA ASP A 658 -5.93 -6.36 52.22
C ASP A 658 -6.50 -7.72 51.77
N SER A 659 -5.82 -8.83 52.04
CA SER A 659 -6.33 -10.21 51.82
C SER A 659 -7.05 -10.75 53.06
N THR A 660 -8.06 -10.00 53.49
CA THR A 660 -8.69 -10.12 54.82
C THR A 660 -9.45 -11.41 55.10
N LYS A 661 -9.70 -12.25 54.09
CA LYS A 661 -10.36 -13.56 54.25
C LYS A 661 -9.39 -14.73 54.34
N LEU A 662 -8.09 -14.48 54.21
CA LEU A 662 -7.07 -15.52 54.20
C LEU A 662 -7.01 -16.21 55.57
N GLN A 663 -6.97 -17.54 55.55
CA GLN A 663 -6.82 -18.36 56.75
C GLN A 663 -5.81 -19.50 56.48
N GLY A 664 -4.84 -19.64 57.37
CA GLY A 664 -3.89 -20.75 57.37
C GLY A 664 -4.55 -22.09 57.71
N GLY A 665 -3.90 -23.20 57.33
CA GLY A 665 -4.45 -24.55 57.46
C GLY A 665 -4.72 -25.01 58.90
N SER A 666 -4.03 -24.43 59.88
CA SER A 666 -4.23 -24.66 61.32
C SER A 666 -5.12 -23.59 61.97
N GLY A 667 -5.76 -22.75 61.16
CA GLY A 667 -6.75 -21.76 61.60
C GLY A 667 -6.20 -20.35 61.81
N THR A 668 -4.92 -20.08 61.54
CA THR A 668 -4.33 -18.73 61.65
C THR A 668 -5.11 -17.75 60.78
N ALA A 669 -5.80 -16.80 61.40
CA ALA A 669 -6.54 -15.76 60.69
C ALA A 669 -5.60 -14.68 60.16
N TYR A 670 -6.00 -14.02 59.07
CA TYR A 670 -5.35 -12.80 58.58
C TYR A 670 -5.11 -11.78 59.71
N ASP A 671 -3.93 -11.17 59.72
CA ASP A 671 -3.50 -10.15 60.67
C ASP A 671 -2.83 -9.00 59.92
N ALA A 672 -3.35 -7.79 60.12
CA ALA A 672 -2.85 -6.58 59.48
C ALA A 672 -1.42 -6.19 59.91
N ASN A 673 -0.85 -6.83 60.94
CA ASN A 673 0.53 -6.63 61.36
C ASN A 673 1.52 -7.64 60.77
N HIS A 674 1.02 -8.69 60.11
CA HIS A 674 1.83 -9.79 59.58
C HIS A 674 1.62 -9.92 58.07
N LEU A 675 2.12 -8.92 57.33
CA LEU A 675 1.81 -8.73 55.91
C LEU A 675 2.91 -9.20 54.96
N ASP A 676 4.02 -9.71 55.48
CA ASP A 676 5.22 -10.02 54.72
C ASP A 676 5.55 -11.52 54.69
N LYS A 677 6.77 -11.86 54.27
CA LYS A 677 7.23 -13.25 54.12
C LYS A 677 7.19 -14.06 55.43
N GLU A 678 7.15 -13.46 56.61
CA GLU A 678 7.19 -14.20 57.88
C GLU A 678 6.02 -15.20 58.00
N TYR A 679 4.87 -14.85 57.42
CA TYR A 679 3.66 -15.70 57.40
C TYR A 679 3.48 -16.46 56.07
N ALA A 680 4.39 -16.28 55.10
CA ALA A 680 4.43 -17.04 53.85
C ALA A 680 5.05 -18.44 54.04
N ARG A 681 4.41 -19.27 54.88
CA ARG A 681 4.83 -20.63 55.23
C ARG A 681 3.62 -21.48 55.59
N ILE A 682 3.82 -22.81 55.65
CA ILE A 682 2.82 -23.75 56.13
C ILE A 682 2.42 -23.39 57.56
N ASP A 683 1.12 -23.31 57.80
CA ASP A 683 0.55 -22.94 59.09
C ASP A 683 0.62 -24.11 60.08
N ASP A 684 1.42 -23.93 61.13
CA ASP A 684 1.53 -24.83 62.28
C ASP A 684 1.39 -24.03 63.57
N ALA A 685 0.29 -23.27 63.67
CA ALA A 685 -0.03 -22.47 64.84
C ALA A 685 -0.04 -23.29 66.14
N THR A 686 -0.41 -24.57 66.07
CA THR A 686 -0.42 -25.50 67.21
C THR A 686 0.96 -25.74 67.81
N ASN A 687 2.04 -25.56 67.02
CA ASN A 687 3.42 -25.67 67.47
C ASN A 687 4.14 -24.30 67.49
N GLY A 688 3.41 -23.18 67.50
CA GLY A 688 3.98 -21.84 67.62
C GLY A 688 4.55 -21.26 66.32
N HIS A 689 4.19 -21.82 65.16
CA HIS A 689 4.63 -21.35 63.85
C HIS A 689 3.41 -20.97 62.98
N PRO A 690 2.74 -19.84 63.28
CA PRO A 690 1.61 -19.39 62.47
C PRO A 690 2.05 -19.08 61.04
N GLY A 691 1.19 -19.37 60.08
CA GLY A 691 1.39 -19.09 58.67
C GLY A 691 0.07 -19.00 57.91
N TYR A 692 0.12 -18.56 56.66
CA TYR A 692 -1.07 -18.43 55.82
C TYR A 692 -1.24 -19.55 54.81
N PHE A 693 -0.33 -20.52 54.74
CA PHE A 693 -0.43 -21.63 53.79
C PHE A 693 -1.00 -22.89 54.44
N THR A 694 -1.79 -23.62 53.67
CA THR A 694 -2.36 -24.91 54.02
C THR A 694 -1.58 -26.01 53.33
N ILE A 695 -1.12 -27.00 54.10
CA ILE A 695 -0.50 -28.19 53.50
C ILE A 695 -1.56 -28.99 52.73
N LYS A 696 -1.28 -29.31 51.48
CA LYS A 696 -2.10 -30.22 50.68
C LYS A 696 -1.35 -31.53 50.55
N ASN A 697 -1.82 -32.55 51.26
CA ASN A 697 -1.27 -33.89 51.14
C ASN A 697 -1.56 -34.39 49.71
N THR A 698 -0.51 -34.67 48.96
CA THR A 698 -0.54 -35.15 47.57
C THR A 698 -1.21 -36.50 47.43
#